data_AF-A0A3S3S758-F1
#
_entry.id   AF-A0A3S3S758-F1
#
_cell.length_a   1.000
_cell.length_b   1.000
_cell.length_c   1.000
_cell.angle_alpha   90.00
_cell.angle_beta   90.00
_cell.angle_gamma   90.00
#
_symmetry.space_group_name_H-M   'P 1'
#
loop_
_entity.id
_entity.type
_entity.pdbx_description
1 polymer ?
#
loop_
_entity_poly.entity_id
_entity_poly.type
_entity_poly.pdbx_seq_one_letter_code
_entity_poly.pdbx_strand_id
1 'polypeptide(L)'
;MPFKMKTLGKYSKKLVSVEVSTMDAQLMFDIDARAPGRDLFDLVTRTIGLRETWFFGLQYVDTKGYIAWLKMDKRICDQDVAVTVKSSANSSPVASSTPTAKEKPSSQMSFLLLAKFFPEDVAEELIQELTQHLFFLQVKQAILNMDIYCPPEASVLLASYAVQAKYGDFDEATYKPGMLADAEDLLPQRVIDQYQMTPEMWEDKIKIWYADHKGMTRDEAEMEYLKIAQDLDMYGVNYFLIHNKKESDLWLGVTTLGLNIYEKGNKLTPKITFPWSEIRNIAYDDKKFTIKPVDRNSPSFQFYSSKTRLNKLILDLCIGNHDLFMRRRKSDTMEIQQMKAQAREEKLRRQMERAKFTREKQLREMAEREKAELEQRLLQFQEEARLAQEALRRSEETSELFAEKARVAEEEAMLLSQKAAEAEGEIQRIKISAIKTEEQKFMMERKAAEAEILASTMVEENERRAKEAEQLRDELVKAKLAERDAKEKLFNFFRYPISGQQSQQVNGTNIYIAGSKPTTNGLSSVDGNYLSNSVDHINTGGMNSLRELQISETITNTTPPPPPHDNLPIHLSTLSPITSTSSAISFVYPRYAVSSSVSPVNTYLTSASYDLLTDADVEKLSLEIEKERIEYLEKSRNLQEQLRDLKCEIQVLKVEERLTPMDRIHEENVSRGDNKYSTLKRTKSGSTKARVAFFEQL
;
A
#
# COMPACT_ATOMS: atom_id res chain seq x y z
N MET A 1 -5.64 -20.42 -82.66
CA MET A 1 -5.69 -19.07 -82.04
C MET A 1 -5.51 -19.21 -80.54
N PRO A 2 -4.44 -18.67 -79.93
CA PRO A 2 -4.21 -18.82 -78.50
C PRO A 2 -4.99 -17.75 -77.71
N PHE A 3 -5.63 -18.20 -76.63
CA PHE A 3 -6.32 -17.36 -75.66
C PHE A 3 -5.34 -16.38 -74.98
N LYS A 4 -5.59 -15.07 -75.11
CA LYS A 4 -4.90 -14.03 -74.34
C LYS A 4 -5.27 -14.16 -72.86
N MET A 5 -4.32 -14.59 -72.04
CA MET A 5 -4.34 -14.34 -70.59
C MET A 5 -4.38 -12.82 -70.37
N LYS A 6 -5.48 -12.32 -69.79
CA LYS A 6 -5.50 -10.98 -69.18
C LYS A 6 -4.58 -11.04 -67.95
N THR A 7 -3.42 -10.41 -68.05
CA THR A 7 -2.58 -10.05 -66.91
C THR A 7 -3.44 -9.31 -65.88
N LEU A 8 -3.63 -9.89 -64.69
CA LEU A 8 -4.10 -9.14 -63.53
C LEU A 8 -3.13 -7.98 -63.30
N GLY A 9 -3.60 -6.75 -63.54
CA GLY A 9 -2.83 -5.56 -63.22
C GLY A 9 -2.45 -5.59 -61.75
N LYS A 10 -1.14 -5.54 -61.47
CA LYS A 10 -0.61 -5.21 -60.14
C LYS A 10 -1.11 -3.82 -59.76
N TYR A 11 -2.22 -3.73 -59.04
CA TYR A 11 -2.59 -2.50 -58.34
C TYR A 11 -1.55 -2.29 -57.23
N SER A 12 -0.58 -1.40 -57.45
CA SER A 12 0.30 -0.96 -56.37
C SER A 12 -0.58 -0.21 -55.35
N LYS A 13 -0.80 -0.78 -54.17
CA LYS A 13 -1.50 -0.09 -53.08
C LYS A 13 -0.68 1.16 -52.72
N LYS A 14 -1.27 2.34 -52.92
CA LYS A 14 -0.64 3.60 -52.50
C LYS A 14 -0.77 3.66 -50.98
N LEU A 15 0.35 3.49 -50.28
CA LEU A 15 0.40 3.61 -48.83
C LEU A 15 0.61 5.08 -48.42
N VAL A 16 0.01 5.45 -47.30
CA VAL A 16 0.13 6.74 -46.64
C VAL A 16 0.67 6.47 -45.24
N SER A 17 1.74 7.17 -44.88
CA SER A 17 2.32 7.07 -43.55
C SER A 17 1.60 8.02 -42.59
N VAL A 18 1.21 7.50 -41.42
CA VAL A 18 0.48 8.25 -40.39
C VAL A 18 1.16 8.10 -39.04
N GLU A 19 1.22 9.22 -38.32
CA GLU A 19 1.57 9.28 -36.90
C GLU A 19 0.30 9.21 -36.06
N VAL A 20 0.31 8.40 -35.03
CA VAL A 20 -0.70 8.44 -33.99
C VAL A 20 -0.02 8.55 -32.64
N SER A 21 -0.20 9.68 -31.98
CA SER A 21 0.25 9.89 -30.61
C SER A 21 -0.87 9.50 -29.66
N THR A 22 -0.55 8.78 -28.60
CA THR A 22 -1.37 8.65 -27.38
C THR A 22 -0.85 9.67 -26.35
N MET A 23 -1.34 9.60 -25.12
CA MET A 23 -0.82 10.45 -24.03
C MET A 23 0.61 10.08 -23.59
N ASP A 24 1.06 8.86 -23.90
CA ASP A 24 2.29 8.25 -23.40
C ASP A 24 3.17 7.59 -24.47
N ALA A 25 2.67 7.46 -25.71
CA ALA A 25 3.36 6.78 -26.81
C ALA A 25 3.15 7.49 -28.15
N GLN A 26 4.06 7.22 -29.09
CA GLN A 26 3.93 7.63 -30.49
C GLN A 26 4.07 6.41 -31.37
N LEU A 27 3.10 6.22 -32.27
CA LEU A 27 2.99 5.05 -33.12
C LEU A 27 2.99 5.48 -34.59
N MET A 28 3.68 4.69 -35.41
CA MET A 28 3.83 4.91 -36.84
C MET A 28 3.15 3.78 -37.60
N PHE A 29 2.28 4.12 -38.55
CA PHE A 29 1.57 3.14 -39.37
C PHE A 29 1.62 3.51 -40.85
N ASP A 30 1.71 2.51 -41.71
CA ASP A 30 1.50 2.66 -43.15
C ASP A 30 0.14 2.06 -43.53
N ILE A 31 -0.73 2.91 -44.04
CA ILE A 31 -2.15 2.59 -44.30
C ILE A 31 -2.46 2.79 -45.79
N ASP A 32 -3.32 1.95 -46.34
CA ASP A 32 -3.85 2.14 -47.70
C ASP A 32 -4.55 3.51 -47.81
N ALA A 33 -4.20 4.32 -48.82
CA ALA A 33 -4.82 5.62 -49.07
C ALA A 33 -6.35 5.56 -49.19
N ARG A 34 -6.91 4.39 -49.53
CA ARG A 34 -8.36 4.17 -49.65
C ARG A 34 -9.03 3.74 -48.36
N ALA A 35 -8.27 3.46 -47.30
CA ALA A 35 -8.82 2.94 -46.06
C ALA A 35 -9.71 3.99 -45.35
N PRO A 36 -10.86 3.54 -44.79
CA PRO A 36 -11.69 4.36 -43.92
C PRO A 36 -10.98 4.67 -42.60
N GLY A 37 -11.44 5.70 -41.89
CA GLY A 37 -10.92 6.07 -40.57
C GLY A 37 -11.03 4.94 -39.54
N ARG A 38 -12.05 4.08 -39.68
CA ARG A 38 -12.21 2.89 -38.82
C ARG A 38 -11.01 1.95 -38.87
N ASP A 39 -10.41 1.75 -40.04
CA ASP A 39 -9.29 0.82 -40.19
C ASP A 39 -8.06 1.32 -39.43
N LEU A 40 -7.78 2.63 -39.48
CA LEU A 40 -6.71 3.23 -38.67
C LEU A 40 -7.02 3.13 -37.18
N PHE A 41 -8.25 3.47 -36.78
CA PHE A 41 -8.65 3.42 -35.38
C PHE A 41 -8.58 2.00 -34.80
N ASP A 42 -9.08 1.00 -35.52
CA ASP A 42 -9.03 -0.40 -35.12
C ASP A 42 -7.56 -0.91 -35.09
N LEU A 43 -6.70 -0.45 -35.98
CA LEU A 43 -5.27 -0.80 -35.99
C LEU A 43 -4.56 -0.22 -34.75
N VAL A 44 -4.77 1.06 -34.45
CA VAL A 44 -4.19 1.74 -33.28
C VAL A 44 -4.63 1.04 -31.99
N THR A 45 -5.94 0.87 -31.82
CA THR A 45 -6.51 0.31 -30.58
C THR A 45 -6.09 -1.13 -30.35
N ARG A 46 -6.01 -1.97 -31.39
CA ARG A 46 -5.46 -3.33 -31.29
C ARG A 46 -3.97 -3.34 -30.95
N THR A 47 -3.19 -2.43 -31.50
CA THR A 47 -1.74 -2.35 -31.27
C THR A 47 -1.43 -2.07 -29.80
N ILE A 48 -2.18 -1.16 -29.18
CA ILE A 48 -2.01 -0.84 -27.76
C ILE A 48 -2.78 -1.78 -26.82
N GLY A 49 -3.68 -2.63 -27.33
CA GLY A 49 -4.49 -3.53 -26.51
C GLY A 49 -5.74 -2.89 -25.89
N LEU A 50 -6.21 -1.76 -26.44
CA LEU A 50 -7.41 -1.05 -26.00
C LEU A 50 -8.67 -1.70 -26.55
N ARG A 51 -9.52 -2.24 -25.68
CA ARG A 51 -10.81 -2.87 -26.03
C ARG A 51 -12.00 -1.96 -25.75
N GLU A 52 -11.88 -1.04 -24.78
CA GLU A 52 -12.92 -0.06 -24.42
C GLU A 52 -12.95 1.12 -25.40
N THR A 53 -13.02 0.83 -26.70
CA THR A 53 -12.81 1.81 -27.77
C THR A 53 -13.89 2.89 -27.84
N TRP A 54 -15.05 2.67 -27.22
CA TRP A 54 -16.20 3.57 -27.26
C TRP A 54 -15.99 4.92 -26.57
N PHE A 55 -14.95 5.06 -25.74
CA PHE A 55 -14.56 6.33 -25.15
C PHE A 55 -13.69 7.20 -26.08
N PHE A 56 -12.96 6.58 -27.01
CA PHE A 56 -11.84 7.21 -27.69
C PHE A 56 -12.16 7.63 -29.13
N GLY A 57 -11.37 8.56 -29.64
CA GLY A 57 -11.36 8.94 -31.05
C GLY A 57 -9.99 9.48 -31.46
N LEU A 58 -9.80 9.64 -32.76
CA LEU A 58 -8.59 10.26 -33.31
C LEU A 58 -8.88 11.73 -33.63
N GLN A 59 -8.18 12.62 -32.96
CA GLN A 59 -8.20 14.04 -33.21
C GLN A 59 -7.08 14.41 -34.20
N TYR A 60 -7.34 15.36 -35.09
CA TYR A 60 -6.34 15.92 -36.00
C TYR A 60 -6.61 17.41 -36.24
N VAL A 61 -5.62 18.09 -36.79
CA VAL A 61 -5.76 19.46 -37.29
C VAL A 61 -6.01 19.40 -38.79
N ASP A 62 -7.05 20.06 -39.28
CA ASP A 62 -7.34 20.12 -40.71
C ASP A 62 -6.45 21.13 -41.45
N THR A 63 -6.50 21.13 -42.78
CA THR A 63 -5.76 22.06 -43.65
C THR A 63 -6.04 23.55 -43.38
N LYS A 64 -7.10 23.88 -42.65
CA LYS A 64 -7.48 25.25 -42.26
C LYS A 64 -7.08 25.59 -40.82
N GLY A 65 -6.34 24.70 -40.14
CA GLY A 65 -5.86 24.89 -38.78
C GLY A 65 -6.90 24.59 -37.69
N TYR A 66 -8.04 24.00 -38.02
CA TYR A 66 -9.07 23.66 -37.03
C TYR A 66 -8.93 22.23 -36.55
N ILE A 67 -9.15 22.06 -35.25
CA ILE A 67 -9.24 20.73 -34.62
C ILE A 67 -10.51 20.02 -35.12
N ALA A 68 -10.38 18.75 -35.49
CA ALA A 68 -11.44 17.88 -35.96
C ALA A 68 -11.25 16.45 -35.44
N TRP A 69 -12.35 15.69 -35.38
CA TRP A 69 -12.32 14.26 -35.07
C TRP A 69 -12.45 13.45 -36.36
N LEU A 70 -11.63 12.39 -36.46
CA LEU A 70 -11.66 11.45 -37.58
C LEU A 70 -13.01 10.74 -37.61
N LYS A 71 -13.63 10.72 -38.79
CA LYS A 71 -14.88 10.01 -39.03
C LYS A 71 -14.57 8.59 -39.46
N MET A 72 -15.15 7.64 -38.73
CA MET A 72 -14.89 6.21 -38.91
C MET A 72 -15.36 5.72 -40.29
N ASP A 73 -16.49 6.22 -40.79
CA ASP A 73 -17.10 5.76 -42.05
C ASP A 73 -16.55 6.44 -43.32
N LYS A 74 -15.59 7.37 -43.17
CA LYS A 74 -15.02 8.13 -44.29
C LYS A 74 -13.55 7.78 -44.50
N ARG A 75 -13.10 7.83 -45.75
CA ARG A 75 -11.68 7.67 -46.10
C ARG A 75 -10.84 8.75 -45.42
N ILE A 76 -9.67 8.39 -44.93
CA ILE A 76 -8.80 9.31 -44.19
C ILE A 76 -8.35 10.47 -45.09
N CYS A 77 -7.96 10.15 -46.32
CA CYS A 77 -7.49 11.14 -47.29
C CYS A 77 -8.58 12.15 -47.73
N ASP A 78 -9.86 11.87 -47.49
CA ASP A 78 -10.98 12.75 -47.87
C ASP A 78 -11.43 13.68 -46.73
N GLN A 79 -10.68 13.71 -45.62
CA GLN A 79 -11.06 14.44 -44.42
C GLN A 79 -10.21 15.69 -44.16
N ASP A 80 -9.58 16.24 -45.21
CA ASP A 80 -8.82 17.49 -45.15
C ASP A 80 -7.76 17.53 -44.04
N VAL A 81 -7.14 16.39 -43.73
CA VAL A 81 -6.11 16.28 -42.68
C VAL A 81 -4.89 17.11 -43.08
N ALA A 82 -4.41 17.98 -42.19
CA ALA A 82 -3.18 18.70 -42.42
C ALA A 82 -2.00 17.72 -42.48
N VAL A 83 -1.13 17.92 -43.46
CA VAL A 83 0.05 17.09 -43.64
C VAL A 83 1.26 17.92 -43.25
N THR A 84 1.93 17.52 -42.18
CA THR A 84 3.16 18.18 -41.72
C THR A 84 4.34 17.63 -42.51
N VAL A 85 5.13 18.53 -43.08
CA VAL A 85 6.44 18.19 -43.62
C VAL A 85 7.42 18.39 -42.47
N LYS A 86 7.85 17.29 -41.84
CA LYS A 86 8.95 17.36 -40.88
C LYS A 86 10.22 17.71 -41.67
N SER A 87 10.59 18.99 -41.70
CA SER A 87 11.92 19.40 -42.12
C SER A 87 12.89 18.99 -41.02
N SER A 88 13.85 18.12 -41.34
CA SER A 88 15.00 17.85 -40.48
C SER A 88 15.71 19.16 -40.19
N ALA A 89 15.44 19.74 -39.04
CA ALA A 89 16.10 20.91 -38.50
C ALA A 89 16.41 20.62 -37.04
N ASN A 90 17.45 19.80 -36.85
CA ASN A 90 18.38 19.86 -35.71
C ASN A 90 19.58 18.95 -36.01
N SER A 91 20.47 19.43 -36.86
CA SER A 91 21.87 19.04 -36.84
C SER A 91 22.70 20.31 -37.00
N SER A 92 23.50 20.62 -35.99
CA SER A 92 24.56 21.63 -36.05
C SER A 92 25.37 21.52 -37.34
N PRO A 93 25.88 22.63 -37.91
CA PRO A 93 26.67 22.60 -39.12
C PRO A 93 28.08 22.11 -38.78
N VAL A 94 28.34 20.82 -38.89
CA VAL A 94 29.71 20.31 -39.04
C VAL A 94 29.89 19.92 -40.50
N ALA A 95 30.69 20.72 -41.18
CA ALA A 95 31.09 20.49 -42.55
C ALA A 95 31.89 19.19 -42.67
N SER A 96 31.36 18.20 -43.40
CA SER A 96 32.17 17.30 -44.22
C SER A 96 31.31 16.54 -45.24
N SER A 97 31.63 16.80 -46.51
CA SER A 97 31.57 15.92 -47.68
C SER A 97 30.58 14.74 -47.71
N THR A 98 29.54 14.86 -48.56
CA THR A 98 29.21 13.99 -49.74
C THR A 98 27.68 13.87 -49.87
N PRO A 99 27.05 14.39 -50.95
CA PRO A 99 25.59 14.35 -51.10
C PRO A 99 25.16 13.06 -51.79
N THR A 100 24.79 12.03 -51.02
CA THR A 100 24.10 10.84 -51.54
C THR A 100 22.74 10.67 -50.90
N ALA A 101 21.72 10.55 -51.76
CA ALA A 101 20.30 10.36 -51.49
C ALA A 101 19.53 11.61 -50.97
N LYS A 102 18.74 12.21 -51.88
CA LYS A 102 17.61 13.08 -51.53
C LYS A 102 16.63 12.26 -50.68
N GLU A 103 16.69 12.39 -49.36
CA GLU A 103 15.58 11.99 -48.50
C GLU A 103 14.34 12.75 -48.97
N LYS A 104 13.37 12.00 -49.50
CA LYS A 104 12.09 12.55 -49.93
C LYS A 104 11.36 12.98 -48.65
N PRO A 105 10.91 14.24 -48.52
CA PRO A 105 10.15 14.65 -47.33
C PRO A 105 8.94 13.73 -47.19
N SER A 106 8.91 12.92 -46.12
CA SER A 106 7.76 12.07 -45.81
C SER A 106 6.65 12.98 -45.33
N SER A 107 5.75 13.32 -46.25
CA SER A 107 4.47 13.96 -45.97
C SER A 107 3.69 13.08 -44.99
N GLN A 108 3.58 13.49 -43.72
CA GLN A 108 3.02 12.68 -42.64
C GLN A 108 1.74 13.32 -42.10
N MET A 109 0.68 12.51 -41.97
CA MET A 109 -0.54 12.93 -41.26
C MET A 109 -0.38 12.59 -39.78
N SER A 110 -0.65 13.53 -38.89
CA SER A 110 -0.55 13.31 -37.44
C SER A 110 -1.93 13.30 -36.79
N PHE A 111 -2.16 12.30 -35.95
CA PHE A 111 -3.39 12.13 -35.17
C PHE A 111 -3.05 11.99 -33.68
N LEU A 112 -3.98 12.37 -32.83
CA LEU A 112 -3.91 12.20 -31.38
C LEU A 112 -5.08 11.32 -30.92
N LEU A 113 -4.78 10.19 -30.29
CA LEU A 113 -5.79 9.33 -29.68
C LEU A 113 -6.17 9.91 -28.31
N LEU A 114 -7.41 10.39 -28.20
CA LEU A 114 -7.94 10.99 -26.97
C LEU A 114 -9.29 10.38 -26.60
N ALA A 115 -9.58 10.38 -25.31
CA ALA A 115 -10.93 10.19 -24.80
C ALA A 115 -11.82 11.35 -25.29
N LYS A 116 -12.79 11.01 -26.12
CA LYS A 116 -13.82 11.91 -26.66
C LYS A 116 -15.07 11.92 -25.77
N PHE A 117 -15.37 10.78 -25.15
CA PHE A 117 -16.50 10.60 -24.26
C PHE A 117 -16.00 10.12 -22.90
N PHE A 118 -16.62 10.63 -21.83
CA PHE A 118 -16.24 10.29 -20.46
C PHE A 118 -17.22 9.25 -19.88
N PRO A 119 -16.81 8.47 -18.86
CA PRO A 119 -17.73 7.65 -18.08
C PRO A 119 -18.68 8.52 -17.23
N GLU A 120 -19.84 7.98 -16.84
CA GLU A 120 -20.70 8.53 -15.77
C GLU A 120 -20.07 8.27 -14.40
N ASP A 121 -19.44 7.10 -14.21
CA ASP A 121 -18.64 6.76 -13.02
C ASP A 121 -17.35 6.04 -13.44
N VAL A 122 -16.20 6.63 -13.11
CA VAL A 122 -14.88 6.08 -13.48
C VAL A 122 -14.60 4.72 -12.85
N ALA A 123 -15.09 4.47 -11.63
CA ALA A 123 -14.79 3.25 -10.89
C ALA A 123 -15.60 2.05 -11.39
N GLU A 124 -16.79 2.30 -11.94
CA GLU A 124 -17.72 1.27 -12.41
C GLU A 124 -17.59 0.99 -13.92
N GLU A 125 -17.17 1.98 -14.71
CA GLU A 125 -17.12 1.88 -16.17
C GLU A 125 -15.72 1.57 -16.74
N LEU A 126 -14.63 2.01 -16.11
CA LEU A 126 -13.29 1.76 -16.61
C LEU A 126 -12.83 0.37 -16.17
N ILE A 127 -12.55 -0.50 -17.14
CA ILE A 127 -12.28 -1.92 -16.87
C ILE A 127 -10.78 -2.24 -17.01
N GLN A 128 -10.14 -1.77 -18.08
CA GLN A 128 -8.73 -2.04 -18.35
C GLN A 128 -7.83 -0.99 -17.71
N GLU A 129 -6.71 -1.43 -17.14
CA GLU A 129 -5.65 -0.55 -16.63
C GLU A 129 -5.15 0.43 -17.69
N LEU A 130 -5.02 0.01 -18.95
CA LEU A 130 -4.64 0.89 -20.05
C LEU A 130 -5.66 2.02 -20.28
N THR A 131 -6.95 1.69 -20.28
CA THR A 131 -8.02 2.68 -20.45
C THR A 131 -7.94 3.71 -19.33
N GLN A 132 -7.83 3.23 -18.09
CA GLN A 132 -7.68 4.05 -16.91
C GLN A 132 -6.46 4.96 -17.00
N HIS A 133 -5.31 4.43 -17.40
CA HIS A 133 -4.07 5.18 -17.54
C HIS A 133 -4.19 6.33 -18.54
N LEU A 134 -4.78 6.07 -19.71
CA LEU A 134 -4.99 7.10 -20.73
C LEU A 134 -5.96 8.20 -20.26
N PHE A 135 -7.02 7.83 -19.54
CA PHE A 135 -7.93 8.80 -18.92
C PHE A 135 -7.21 9.65 -17.86
N PHE A 136 -6.45 9.01 -16.98
CA PHE A 136 -5.67 9.68 -15.94
C PHE A 136 -4.75 10.74 -16.54
N LEU A 137 -3.96 10.37 -17.56
CA LEU A 137 -3.03 11.32 -18.20
C LEU A 137 -3.78 12.48 -18.86
N GLN A 138 -4.86 12.20 -19.59
CA GLN A 138 -5.62 13.25 -20.28
C GLN A 138 -6.29 14.22 -19.29
N VAL A 139 -6.89 13.70 -18.22
CA VAL A 139 -7.55 14.52 -17.18
C VAL A 139 -6.50 15.33 -16.41
N LYS A 140 -5.36 14.72 -16.05
CA LYS A 140 -4.24 15.41 -15.41
C LYS A 140 -3.76 16.57 -16.26
N GLN A 141 -3.53 16.35 -17.56
CA GLN A 141 -3.11 17.40 -18.47
C GLN A 141 -4.17 18.51 -18.59
N ALA A 142 -5.46 18.18 -18.65
CA ALA A 142 -6.54 19.16 -18.71
C ALA A 142 -6.63 20.02 -17.43
N ILE A 143 -6.33 19.46 -16.25
CA ILE A 143 -6.28 20.21 -14.99
C ILE A 143 -5.07 21.16 -14.99
N LEU A 144 -3.89 20.68 -15.37
CA LEU A 144 -2.66 21.47 -15.41
C LEU A 144 -2.74 22.62 -16.43
N ASN A 145 -3.32 22.36 -17.60
CA ASN A 145 -3.54 23.35 -18.65
C ASN A 145 -4.67 24.34 -18.35
N MET A 146 -5.32 24.25 -17.18
CA MET A 146 -6.46 25.08 -16.78
C MET A 146 -7.73 24.92 -17.65
N ASP A 147 -7.83 23.84 -18.44
CA ASP A 147 -9.04 23.47 -19.17
C ASP A 147 -10.15 22.97 -18.22
N ILE A 148 -9.75 22.32 -17.12
CA ILE A 148 -10.60 21.94 -16.00
C ILE A 148 -10.20 22.75 -14.77
N TYR A 149 -11.11 23.56 -14.26
CA TYR A 149 -10.90 24.25 -12.98
C TYR A 149 -10.81 23.23 -11.83
N CYS A 150 -9.72 23.29 -11.07
CA CYS A 150 -9.48 22.50 -9.87
C CYS A 150 -9.10 23.44 -8.71
N PRO A 151 -9.77 23.39 -7.54
CA PRO A 151 -9.41 24.25 -6.42
C PRO A 151 -8.04 23.87 -5.81
N PRO A 152 -7.39 24.78 -5.04
CA PRO A 152 -6.02 24.59 -4.56
C PRO A 152 -5.82 23.33 -3.71
N GLU A 153 -6.69 23.13 -2.72
CA GLU A 153 -6.65 21.98 -1.80
C GLU A 153 -6.77 20.65 -2.56
N ALA A 154 -7.65 20.58 -3.56
CA ALA A 154 -7.80 19.41 -4.40
C ALA A 154 -6.60 19.23 -5.35
N SER A 155 -6.02 20.32 -5.84
CA SER A 155 -4.84 20.27 -6.74
C SER A 155 -3.64 19.64 -6.04
N VAL A 156 -3.39 20.00 -4.77
CA VAL A 156 -2.32 19.39 -3.95
C VAL A 156 -2.57 17.90 -3.73
N LEU A 157 -3.79 17.52 -3.38
CA LEU A 157 -4.15 16.11 -3.19
C LEU A 157 -3.99 15.32 -4.50
N LEU A 158 -4.47 15.84 -5.63
CA LEU A 158 -4.31 15.24 -6.94
C LEU A 158 -2.82 15.11 -7.34
N ALA A 159 -2.00 16.11 -7.04
CA ALA A 159 -0.57 16.06 -7.27
C ALA A 159 0.08 14.90 -6.47
N SER A 160 -0.32 14.69 -5.21
CA SER A 160 0.20 13.58 -4.40
C SER A 160 -0.12 12.19 -5.00
N TYR A 161 -1.33 12.00 -5.53
CA TYR A 161 -1.68 10.77 -6.25
C TYR A 161 -0.90 10.62 -7.56
N ALA A 162 -0.67 11.72 -8.29
CA ALA A 162 0.13 11.68 -9.51
C ALA A 162 1.60 11.33 -9.24
N VAL A 163 2.16 11.80 -8.13
CA VAL A 163 3.51 11.44 -7.66
C VAL A 163 3.57 9.96 -7.26
N GLN A 164 2.59 9.45 -6.51
CA GLN A 164 2.48 8.02 -6.19
C GLN A 164 2.38 7.16 -7.46
N ALA A 165 1.56 7.56 -8.44
CA ALA A 165 1.43 6.85 -9.71
C ALA A 165 2.74 6.83 -10.52
N LYS A 166 3.53 7.90 -10.46
CA LYS A 166 4.78 8.04 -11.22
C LYS A 166 5.98 7.35 -10.55
N TYR A 167 6.13 7.50 -9.24
CA TYR A 167 7.32 7.10 -8.50
C TYR A 167 7.12 5.89 -7.57
N GLY A 168 5.88 5.45 -7.32
CA GLY A 168 5.57 4.41 -6.35
C GLY A 168 5.66 4.91 -4.91
N ASP A 169 5.84 4.02 -3.94
CA ASP A 169 5.85 4.35 -2.51
C ASP A 169 6.93 5.36 -2.12
N PHE A 170 6.56 6.29 -1.25
CA PHE A 170 7.50 7.22 -0.63
C PHE A 170 8.54 6.47 0.24
N ASP A 171 9.81 6.72 -0.05
CA ASP A 171 10.97 6.25 0.72
C ASP A 171 11.92 7.41 1.05
N GLU A 172 12.04 7.72 2.34
CA GLU A 172 12.89 8.81 2.85
C GLU A 172 14.37 8.60 2.48
N ALA A 173 14.83 7.36 2.33
CA ALA A 173 16.22 7.08 1.97
C ALA A 173 16.54 7.40 0.51
N THR A 174 15.54 7.27 -0.38
CA THR A 174 15.68 7.51 -1.81
C THR A 174 15.30 8.96 -2.18
N TYR A 175 14.47 9.60 -1.35
CA TYR A 175 14.00 10.95 -1.57
C TYR A 175 15.13 11.99 -1.49
N LYS A 176 15.28 12.80 -2.53
CA LYS A 176 16.20 13.94 -2.54
C LYS A 176 15.41 15.25 -2.62
N PRO A 177 15.70 16.25 -1.77
CA PRO A 177 15.09 17.57 -1.88
C PRO A 177 15.21 18.11 -3.31
N GLY A 178 14.09 18.57 -3.87
CA GLY A 178 14.03 19.04 -5.25
C GLY A 178 13.69 17.98 -6.30
N MET A 179 13.52 16.70 -5.91
CA MET A 179 13.00 15.67 -6.80
C MET A 179 11.60 15.99 -7.35
N LEU A 180 10.82 16.77 -6.60
CA LEU A 180 9.50 17.24 -7.01
C LEU A 180 9.53 18.70 -7.49
N ALA A 181 10.59 19.46 -7.18
CA ALA A 181 10.75 20.86 -7.62
C ALA A 181 10.88 21.02 -9.15
N ASP A 182 11.54 20.08 -9.85
CA ASP A 182 11.62 20.08 -11.32
C ASP A 182 10.31 19.64 -12.00
N ALA A 183 9.30 19.24 -11.23
CA ALA A 183 8.02 18.83 -11.76
C ALA A 183 7.12 20.06 -11.99
N GLU A 184 7.47 20.86 -13.01
CA GLU A 184 6.66 21.98 -13.54
C GLU A 184 5.20 21.56 -13.90
N ASP A 185 4.90 20.26 -13.85
CA ASP A 185 3.61 19.64 -14.18
C ASP A 185 2.85 19.04 -12.98
N LEU A 186 3.07 19.50 -11.73
CA LEU A 186 2.32 19.00 -10.56
C LEU A 186 1.10 19.84 -10.21
N LEU A 187 1.21 21.16 -10.29
CA LEU A 187 0.14 22.09 -9.92
C LEU A 187 -0.18 23.03 -11.08
N PRO A 188 -1.45 23.41 -11.29
CA PRO A 188 -1.78 24.43 -12.28
C PRO A 188 -1.12 25.76 -11.92
N GLN A 189 -0.62 26.50 -12.93
CA GLN A 189 0.08 27.77 -12.72
C GLN A 189 -0.74 28.77 -11.87
N ARG A 190 -2.05 28.83 -12.10
CA ARG A 190 -3.00 29.63 -11.31
C ARG A 190 -2.92 29.33 -9.81
N VAL A 191 -2.73 28.07 -9.44
CA VAL A 191 -2.61 27.65 -8.04
C VAL A 191 -1.34 28.18 -7.42
N ILE A 192 -0.22 28.09 -8.14
CA ILE A 192 1.07 28.61 -7.68
C ILE A 192 1.01 30.13 -7.52
N ASP A 193 0.47 30.82 -8.53
CA ASP A 193 0.46 32.29 -8.57
C ASP A 193 -0.34 32.92 -7.43
N GLN A 194 -1.43 32.30 -6.98
CA GLN A 194 -2.33 32.92 -5.99
C GLN A 194 -1.83 32.84 -4.53
N TYR A 195 -0.73 32.12 -4.25
CA TYR A 195 -0.17 32.00 -2.91
C TYR A 195 1.27 32.51 -2.85
N GLN A 196 1.65 33.10 -1.71
CA GLN A 196 3.04 33.47 -1.40
C GLN A 196 3.80 32.26 -0.86
N MET A 197 4.01 31.26 -1.73
CA MET A 197 4.70 30.01 -1.41
C MET A 197 5.84 29.78 -2.38
N THR A 198 6.96 29.25 -1.89
CA THR A 198 8.07 28.81 -2.74
C THR A 198 7.77 27.41 -3.31
N PRO A 199 8.45 26.99 -4.40
CA PRO A 199 8.33 25.63 -4.92
C PRO A 199 8.58 24.55 -3.84
N GLU A 200 9.56 24.77 -2.95
CA GLU A 200 9.88 23.86 -1.86
C GLU A 200 8.74 23.76 -0.84
N MET A 201 8.05 24.86 -0.54
CA MET A 201 6.89 24.83 0.35
C MET A 201 5.73 24.02 -0.25
N TRP A 202 5.53 24.10 -1.57
CA TRP A 202 4.53 23.26 -2.25
C TRP A 202 4.94 21.79 -2.26
N GLU A 203 6.23 21.51 -2.50
CA GLU A 203 6.81 20.16 -2.42
C GLU A 203 6.56 19.56 -1.02
N ASP A 204 6.81 20.29 0.06
CA ASP A 204 6.56 19.82 1.43
C ASP A 204 5.08 19.47 1.66
N LYS A 205 4.15 20.28 1.12
CA LYS A 205 2.70 19.98 1.22
C LYS A 205 2.33 18.71 0.46
N ILE A 206 2.85 18.54 -0.76
CA ILE A 206 2.60 17.34 -1.55
C ILE A 206 3.23 16.10 -0.89
N LYS A 207 4.43 16.24 -0.31
CA LYS A 207 5.18 15.17 0.35
C LYS A 207 4.41 14.55 1.51
N ILE A 208 3.71 15.36 2.31
CA ILE A 208 2.89 14.87 3.44
C ILE A 208 1.85 13.87 2.93
N TRP A 209 1.07 14.25 1.92
CA TRP A 209 0.06 13.38 1.34
C TRP A 209 0.66 12.21 0.57
N TYR A 210 1.81 12.40 -0.07
CA TYR A 210 2.52 11.33 -0.78
C TYR A 210 2.95 10.20 0.18
N ALA A 211 3.43 10.54 1.38
CA ALA A 211 3.79 9.56 2.41
C ALA A 211 2.57 8.75 2.90
N ASP A 212 1.38 9.35 2.93
CA ASP A 212 0.14 8.69 3.35
C ASP A 212 -0.36 7.65 2.32
N HIS A 213 0.07 7.74 1.05
CA HIS A 213 -0.33 6.80 -0.01
C HIS A 213 0.49 5.51 -0.05
N LYS A 214 1.34 5.27 0.96
CA LYS A 214 2.22 4.09 1.01
C LYS A 214 1.45 2.77 0.91
N GLY A 215 1.90 1.91 0.01
CA GLY A 215 1.30 0.61 -0.29
C GLY A 215 0.24 0.66 -1.39
N MET A 216 -0.11 1.86 -1.90
CA MET A 216 -1.02 2.02 -3.03
C MET A 216 -0.28 1.75 -4.34
N THR A 217 -0.83 0.90 -5.21
CA THR A 217 -0.21 0.71 -6.53
C THR A 217 -0.54 1.83 -7.50
N ARG A 218 0.23 1.89 -8.59
CA ARG A 218 0.05 2.90 -9.63
C ARG A 218 -1.38 2.94 -10.16
N ASP A 219 -1.97 1.79 -10.48
CA ASP A 219 -3.35 1.67 -10.92
C ASP A 219 -4.35 2.14 -9.85
N GLU A 220 -4.10 1.86 -8.57
CA GLU A 220 -4.97 2.36 -7.50
C GLU A 220 -4.87 3.90 -7.37
N ALA A 221 -3.66 4.45 -7.45
CA ALA A 221 -3.43 5.90 -7.38
C ALA A 221 -4.04 6.65 -8.57
N GLU A 222 -3.91 6.12 -9.78
CA GLU A 222 -4.53 6.68 -10.98
C GLU A 222 -6.07 6.64 -10.90
N MET A 223 -6.64 5.57 -10.33
CA MET A 223 -8.09 5.46 -10.12
C MET A 223 -8.60 6.45 -9.07
N GLU A 224 -7.92 6.59 -7.93
CA GLU A 224 -8.30 7.56 -6.89
C GLU A 224 -8.17 9.01 -7.40
N TYR A 225 -7.16 9.31 -8.21
CA TYR A 225 -7.05 10.59 -8.92
C TYR A 225 -8.30 10.87 -9.74
N LEU A 226 -8.74 9.91 -10.56
CA LEU A 226 -9.91 10.06 -11.43
C LEU A 226 -11.22 10.17 -10.63
N LYS A 227 -11.36 9.44 -9.51
CA LYS A 227 -12.54 9.52 -8.61
C LYS A 227 -12.69 10.90 -7.99
N ILE A 228 -11.60 11.58 -7.68
CA ILE A 228 -11.63 12.97 -7.18
C ILE A 228 -11.89 13.93 -8.34
N ALA A 229 -11.19 13.75 -9.46
CA ALA A 229 -11.30 14.64 -10.62
C ALA A 229 -12.70 14.63 -11.24
N GLN A 230 -13.42 13.50 -11.22
CA GLN A 230 -14.77 13.42 -11.79
C GLN A 230 -15.79 14.32 -11.08
N ASP A 231 -15.53 14.70 -9.84
CA ASP A 231 -16.40 15.56 -9.04
C ASP A 231 -16.18 17.05 -9.31
N LEU A 232 -15.12 17.42 -10.06
CA LEU A 232 -14.90 18.80 -10.50
C LEU A 232 -16.01 19.25 -11.46
N ASP A 233 -16.47 20.49 -11.29
CA ASP A 233 -17.62 21.03 -12.02
C ASP A 233 -17.43 21.02 -13.55
N MET A 234 -16.20 21.26 -14.02
CA MET A 234 -15.86 21.30 -15.44
C MET A 234 -15.46 19.94 -16.03
N TYR A 235 -15.31 18.91 -15.19
CA TYR A 235 -14.91 17.58 -15.65
C TYR A 235 -15.93 16.97 -16.62
N GLY A 236 -15.45 16.51 -17.78
CA GLY A 236 -16.26 15.86 -18.81
C GLY A 236 -17.26 16.79 -19.51
N VAL A 237 -17.08 18.11 -19.41
CA VAL A 237 -17.98 19.11 -20.03
C VAL A 237 -17.34 19.71 -21.28
N ASN A 238 -18.03 19.57 -22.42
CA ASN A 238 -17.64 20.26 -23.65
C ASN A 238 -18.43 21.57 -23.78
N TYR A 239 -17.73 22.72 -23.67
CA TYR A 239 -18.35 24.05 -23.70
C TYR A 239 -18.43 24.64 -25.10
N PHE A 240 -19.61 25.13 -25.47
CA PHE A 240 -19.88 25.80 -26.74
C PHE A 240 -20.57 27.14 -26.51
N LEU A 241 -20.06 28.21 -27.14
CA LEU A 241 -20.71 29.51 -27.09
C LEU A 241 -21.96 29.49 -27.98
N ILE A 242 -23.11 29.80 -27.38
CA ILE A 242 -24.43 29.81 -28.02
C ILE A 242 -25.18 31.08 -27.67
N HIS A 243 -26.27 31.35 -28.39
CA HIS A 243 -27.15 32.48 -28.14
C HIS A 243 -28.61 32.02 -28.13
N ASN A 244 -29.44 32.65 -27.30
CA ASN A 244 -30.88 32.42 -27.32
C ASN A 244 -31.58 33.33 -28.36
N LYS A 245 -32.93 33.38 -28.38
CA LYS A 245 -33.66 34.25 -29.31
C LYS A 245 -33.52 35.74 -29.02
N LYS A 246 -33.12 36.10 -27.79
CA LYS A 246 -32.84 37.49 -27.38
C LYS A 246 -31.39 37.89 -27.63
N GLU A 247 -30.61 37.02 -28.28
CA GLU A 247 -29.18 37.22 -28.53
C GLU A 247 -28.33 37.33 -27.26
N SER A 248 -28.79 36.76 -26.14
CA SER A 248 -27.98 36.63 -24.92
C SER A 248 -26.89 35.58 -25.13
N ASP A 249 -25.63 35.95 -24.87
CA ASP A 249 -24.49 35.05 -24.92
C ASP A 249 -24.52 34.05 -23.75
N LEU A 250 -24.52 32.75 -24.05
CA LEU A 250 -24.58 31.67 -23.08
C LEU A 250 -23.59 30.56 -23.45
N TRP A 251 -23.26 29.71 -22.48
CA TRP A 251 -22.51 28.47 -22.74
C TRP A 251 -23.44 27.27 -22.72
N LEU A 252 -23.34 26.43 -23.76
CA LEU A 252 -23.86 25.07 -23.77
C LEU A 252 -22.76 24.12 -23.30
N GLY A 253 -22.99 23.36 -22.23
CA GLY A 253 -22.16 22.24 -21.84
C GLY A 253 -22.78 20.93 -22.28
N VAL A 254 -22.09 20.19 -23.17
CA VAL A 254 -22.45 18.81 -23.50
C VAL A 254 -21.70 17.88 -22.55
N THR A 255 -22.44 17.08 -21.78
CA THR A 255 -21.91 16.19 -20.72
C THR A 255 -22.39 14.76 -20.89
N THR A 256 -21.81 13.84 -20.11
CA THR A 256 -22.24 12.44 -20.04
C THR A 256 -23.67 12.29 -19.50
N LEU A 257 -24.12 13.21 -18.64
CA LEU A 257 -25.43 13.17 -17.98
C LEU A 257 -26.54 13.89 -18.77
N GLY A 258 -26.18 14.82 -19.65
CA GLY A 258 -27.14 15.63 -20.41
C GLY A 258 -26.54 16.92 -20.96
N LEU A 259 -27.42 17.88 -21.21
CA LEU A 259 -27.08 19.23 -21.66
C LEU A 259 -27.25 20.24 -20.54
N ASN A 260 -26.24 21.08 -20.34
CA ASN A 260 -26.24 22.14 -19.34
C ASN A 260 -26.17 23.51 -20.02
N ILE A 261 -26.86 24.51 -19.47
CA ILE A 261 -26.77 25.90 -19.90
C ILE A 261 -26.14 26.72 -18.78
N TYR A 262 -25.17 27.54 -19.15
CA TYR A 262 -24.46 28.43 -18.24
C TYR A 262 -24.49 29.87 -18.74
N GLU A 263 -24.40 30.81 -17.81
CA GLU A 263 -24.19 32.23 -18.12
C GLU A 263 -22.77 32.44 -18.65
N LYS A 264 -22.56 33.45 -19.50
CA LYS A 264 -21.25 33.72 -20.14
C LYS A 264 -20.09 33.82 -19.14
N GLY A 265 -20.34 34.41 -17.96
CA GLY A 265 -19.34 34.67 -16.92
C GLY A 265 -19.11 33.52 -15.92
N ASN A 266 -19.86 32.42 -15.99
CA ASN A 266 -19.77 31.34 -15.01
C ASN A 266 -19.85 29.97 -15.70
N LYS A 267 -18.73 29.26 -15.83
CA LYS A 267 -18.67 27.90 -16.39
C LYS A 267 -18.76 26.79 -15.34
N LEU A 268 -18.72 27.11 -14.05
CA LEU A 268 -18.80 26.13 -12.95
C LEU A 268 -20.25 25.75 -12.68
N THR A 269 -21.13 26.74 -12.53
CA THR A 269 -22.49 26.55 -12.05
C THR A 269 -23.49 26.61 -13.22
N PRO A 270 -24.06 25.47 -13.67
CA PRO A 270 -25.14 25.51 -14.65
C PRO A 270 -26.38 26.17 -14.06
N LYS A 271 -27.19 26.81 -14.92
CA LYS A 271 -28.51 27.37 -14.57
C LYS A 271 -29.65 26.44 -14.97
N ILE A 272 -29.47 25.68 -16.04
CA ILE A 272 -30.47 24.78 -16.60
C ILE A 272 -29.79 23.48 -16.98
N THR A 273 -30.46 22.35 -16.69
CA THR A 273 -30.00 21.03 -17.12
C THR A 273 -31.13 20.27 -17.81
N PHE A 274 -30.86 19.72 -18.99
CA PHE A 274 -31.73 18.79 -19.72
C PHE A 274 -31.07 17.40 -19.73
N PRO A 275 -31.55 16.44 -18.92
CA PRO A 275 -30.99 15.10 -18.92
C PRO A 275 -31.28 14.38 -20.24
N TRP A 276 -30.42 13.45 -20.64
CA TRP A 276 -30.59 12.70 -21.89
C TRP A 276 -31.94 11.95 -21.97
N SER A 277 -32.49 11.51 -20.84
CA SER A 277 -33.81 10.86 -20.76
C SER A 277 -34.99 11.75 -21.20
N GLU A 278 -34.82 13.07 -21.21
CA GLU A 278 -35.84 14.02 -21.66
C GLU A 278 -35.71 14.41 -23.13
N ILE A 279 -34.66 13.97 -23.83
CA ILE A 279 -34.35 14.39 -25.19
C ILE A 279 -34.78 13.29 -26.17
N ARG A 280 -35.62 13.65 -27.15
CA ARG A 280 -36.13 12.72 -28.17
C ARG A 280 -35.35 12.80 -29.47
N ASN A 281 -35.07 14.02 -29.92
CA ASN A 281 -34.45 14.26 -31.22
C ASN A 281 -33.64 15.55 -31.19
N ILE A 282 -32.49 15.51 -31.84
CA ILE A 282 -31.56 16.63 -31.94
C ILE A 282 -31.29 16.87 -33.43
N ALA A 283 -31.44 18.11 -33.89
CA ALA A 283 -31.19 18.49 -35.26
C ALA A 283 -30.71 19.94 -35.33
N TYR A 284 -30.03 20.31 -36.41
CA TYR A 284 -29.71 21.70 -36.69
C TYR A 284 -29.99 22.03 -38.15
N ASP A 285 -30.29 23.30 -38.40
CA ASP A 285 -30.45 23.88 -39.72
C ASP A 285 -29.62 25.18 -39.76
N ASP A 286 -28.55 25.14 -40.56
CA ASP A 286 -27.49 26.15 -40.59
C ASP A 286 -27.01 26.57 -39.18
N LYS A 287 -27.39 27.76 -38.72
CA LYS A 287 -27.03 28.32 -37.40
C LYS A 287 -27.98 27.90 -36.28
N LYS A 288 -29.20 27.49 -36.62
CA LYS A 288 -30.27 27.17 -35.66
C LYS A 288 -30.18 25.71 -35.22
N PHE A 289 -30.04 25.50 -33.93
CA PHE A 289 -30.05 24.17 -33.31
C PHE A 289 -31.40 23.94 -32.62
N THR A 290 -31.98 22.75 -32.80
CA THR A 290 -33.31 22.39 -32.28
C THR A 290 -33.26 21.05 -31.57
N ILE A 291 -33.65 21.05 -30.29
CA ILE A 291 -33.76 19.88 -29.44
C ILE A 291 -35.24 19.67 -29.11
N LYS A 292 -35.78 18.54 -29.54
CA LYS A 292 -37.17 18.16 -29.27
C LYS A 292 -37.23 17.30 -28.02
N PRO A 293 -38.05 17.67 -27.02
CA PRO A 293 -38.22 16.86 -25.82
C PRO A 293 -38.99 15.57 -26.09
N VAL A 294 -38.89 14.62 -25.16
CA VAL A 294 -39.70 13.40 -25.13
C VAL A 294 -41.17 13.76 -24.90
N ASP A 295 -41.46 14.69 -23.99
CA ASP A 295 -42.81 15.23 -23.85
C ASP A 295 -43.21 16.02 -25.11
N ARG A 296 -44.21 15.53 -25.84
CA ARG A 296 -44.69 16.15 -27.08
C ARG A 296 -45.42 17.48 -26.84
N ASN A 297 -45.89 17.72 -25.62
CA ASN A 297 -46.59 18.95 -25.24
C ASN A 297 -45.61 20.05 -24.82
N SER A 298 -44.35 19.71 -24.55
CA SER A 298 -43.31 20.66 -24.21
C SER A 298 -42.73 21.33 -25.47
N PRO A 299 -42.45 22.65 -25.42
CA PRO A 299 -41.85 23.35 -26.55
C PRO A 299 -40.46 22.80 -26.87
N SER A 300 -40.08 22.87 -28.15
CA SER A 300 -38.71 22.53 -28.54
C SER A 300 -37.72 23.56 -28.00
N PHE A 301 -36.62 23.08 -27.44
CA PHE A 301 -35.50 23.91 -27.01
C PHE A 301 -34.69 24.32 -28.25
N GLN A 302 -34.48 25.63 -28.44
CA GLN A 302 -33.82 26.18 -29.63
C GLN A 302 -32.74 27.17 -29.22
N PHE A 303 -31.56 27.06 -29.83
CA PHE A 303 -30.47 28.01 -29.65
C PHE A 303 -29.74 28.22 -30.98
N TYR A 304 -28.87 29.23 -31.02
CA TYR A 304 -28.13 29.60 -32.21
C TYR A 304 -26.62 29.59 -31.94
N SER A 305 -25.85 29.16 -32.92
CA SER A 305 -24.38 29.26 -32.88
C SER A 305 -23.85 30.10 -34.03
N SER A 306 -22.65 30.65 -33.86
CA SER A 306 -22.04 31.55 -34.84
C SER A 306 -21.57 30.83 -36.11
N LYS A 307 -21.27 29.53 -36.03
CA LYS A 307 -20.63 28.74 -37.10
C LYS A 307 -21.33 27.39 -37.28
N THR A 308 -21.75 27.07 -38.50
CA THR A 308 -22.38 25.79 -38.88
C THR A 308 -21.51 24.58 -38.55
N ARG A 309 -20.18 24.72 -38.65
CA ARG A 309 -19.22 23.68 -38.27
C ARG A 309 -19.31 23.32 -36.78
N LEU A 310 -19.58 24.30 -35.92
CA LEU A 310 -19.74 24.08 -34.48
C LEU A 310 -20.99 23.24 -34.21
N ASN A 311 -22.11 23.55 -34.90
CA ASN A 311 -23.34 22.77 -34.80
C ASN A 311 -23.13 21.30 -35.19
N LYS A 312 -22.29 21.02 -36.19
CA LYS A 312 -21.92 19.66 -36.56
C LYS A 312 -21.18 18.94 -35.44
N LEU A 313 -20.19 19.60 -34.82
CA LEU A 313 -19.44 19.03 -33.69
C LEU A 313 -20.34 18.81 -32.46
N ILE A 314 -21.20 19.78 -32.14
CA ILE A 314 -22.20 19.66 -31.06
C ILE A 314 -23.11 18.47 -31.32
N LEU A 315 -23.63 18.33 -32.55
CA LEU A 315 -24.48 17.19 -32.91
C LEU A 315 -23.75 15.85 -32.74
N ASP A 316 -22.52 15.74 -33.25
CA ASP A 316 -21.72 14.52 -33.14
C ASP A 316 -21.44 14.14 -31.67
N LEU A 317 -21.20 15.12 -30.80
CA LEU A 317 -21.01 14.90 -29.35
C LEU A 317 -22.31 14.54 -28.63
N CYS A 318 -23.42 15.19 -28.98
CA CYS A 318 -24.73 14.88 -28.42
C CYS A 318 -25.17 13.47 -28.77
N ILE A 319 -25.01 13.05 -30.03
CA ILE A 319 -25.35 11.68 -30.48
C ILE A 319 -24.51 10.66 -29.72
N GLY A 320 -23.18 10.84 -29.67
CA GLY A 320 -22.31 9.87 -28.99
C GLY A 320 -22.56 9.77 -27.48
N ASN A 321 -22.77 10.90 -26.79
CA ASN A 321 -23.11 10.88 -25.36
C ASN A 321 -24.48 10.25 -25.10
N HIS A 322 -25.49 10.58 -25.91
CA HIS A 322 -26.83 9.98 -25.80
C HIS A 322 -26.80 8.47 -26.07
N ASP A 323 -26.03 8.00 -27.06
CA ASP A 323 -25.90 6.58 -27.37
C ASP A 323 -25.24 5.80 -26.23
N LEU A 324 -24.17 6.35 -25.63
CA LEU A 324 -23.54 5.77 -24.44
C LEU A 324 -24.49 5.77 -23.23
N PHE A 325 -25.20 6.87 -23.00
CA PHE A 325 -26.23 6.97 -21.96
C PHE A 325 -27.32 5.89 -22.10
N MET A 326 -27.76 5.61 -23.34
CA MET A 326 -28.73 4.56 -23.62
C MET A 326 -28.13 3.16 -23.48
N ARG A 327 -26.83 2.99 -23.78
CA ARG A 327 -26.11 1.72 -23.59
C ARG A 327 -26.00 1.36 -22.10
N ARG A 328 -25.67 2.32 -21.23
CA ARG A 328 -25.55 2.13 -19.77
C ARG A 328 -26.86 1.71 -19.09
N ARG A 329 -28.00 2.02 -19.69
CA ARG A 329 -29.35 1.64 -19.19
C ARG A 329 -29.82 0.29 -19.69
N LYS A 330 -29.01 -0.39 -20.51
CA LYS A 330 -29.24 -1.77 -20.94
C LYS A 330 -28.28 -2.66 -20.17
N SER A 331 -28.59 -3.94 -20.11
CA SER A 331 -27.66 -4.93 -19.58
C SER A 331 -26.35 -4.93 -20.37
N ASP A 332 -25.24 -5.07 -19.65
CA ASP A 332 -23.91 -5.23 -20.26
C ASP A 332 -23.92 -6.37 -21.28
N THR A 333 -23.15 -6.22 -22.36
CA THR A 333 -22.93 -7.29 -23.34
C THR A 333 -22.13 -8.42 -22.70
N MET A 334 -22.23 -9.64 -23.22
CA MET A 334 -21.47 -10.80 -22.73
C MET A 334 -19.96 -10.51 -22.66
N GLU A 335 -19.44 -9.80 -23.66
CA GLU A 335 -18.02 -9.40 -23.69
C GLU A 335 -17.66 -8.46 -22.53
N ILE A 336 -18.47 -7.44 -22.25
CA ILE A 336 -18.22 -6.50 -21.13
C ILE A 336 -18.35 -7.25 -19.80
N GLN A 337 -19.35 -8.12 -19.65
CA GLN A 337 -19.52 -8.92 -18.45
C GLN A 337 -18.30 -9.80 -18.18
N GLN A 338 -17.77 -10.44 -19.23
CA GLN A 338 -16.55 -11.25 -19.15
C GLN A 338 -15.34 -10.38 -18.78
N MET A 339 -15.17 -9.22 -19.41
CA MET A 339 -14.07 -8.30 -19.08
C MET A 339 -14.14 -7.84 -17.62
N LYS A 340 -15.32 -7.43 -17.14
CA LYS A 340 -15.52 -7.04 -15.74
C LYS A 340 -15.29 -8.20 -14.76
N ALA A 341 -15.73 -9.41 -15.10
CA ALA A 341 -15.51 -10.59 -14.27
C ALA A 341 -14.02 -10.91 -14.15
N GLN A 342 -13.30 -10.90 -15.27
CA GLN A 342 -11.85 -11.11 -15.31
C GLN A 342 -11.10 -10.03 -14.51
N ALA A 343 -11.46 -8.75 -14.68
CA ALA A 343 -10.84 -7.66 -13.93
C ALA A 343 -11.08 -7.77 -12.42
N ARG A 344 -12.30 -8.16 -11.99
CA ARG A 344 -12.61 -8.40 -10.57
C ARG A 344 -11.84 -9.59 -9.99
N GLU A 345 -11.76 -10.69 -10.73
CA GLU A 345 -11.01 -11.88 -10.32
C GLU A 345 -9.51 -11.56 -10.17
N GLU A 346 -8.94 -10.85 -11.13
CA GLU A 346 -7.54 -10.43 -11.09
C GLU A 346 -7.27 -9.46 -9.92
N LYS A 347 -8.15 -8.48 -9.70
CA LYS A 347 -8.05 -7.57 -8.55
C LYS A 347 -8.11 -8.32 -7.22
N LEU A 348 -9.06 -9.25 -7.07
CA LEU A 348 -9.20 -10.06 -5.86
C LEU A 348 -7.98 -10.95 -5.64
N ARG A 349 -7.43 -11.56 -6.70
CA ARG A 349 -6.19 -12.35 -6.64
C ARG A 349 -5.03 -11.51 -6.12
N ARG A 350 -4.80 -10.32 -6.69
CA ARG A 350 -3.74 -9.39 -6.26
C ARG A 350 -3.94 -8.95 -4.79
N GLN A 351 -5.18 -8.69 -4.38
CA GLN A 351 -5.48 -8.33 -2.99
C GLN A 351 -5.17 -9.47 -2.02
N MET A 352 -5.54 -10.72 -2.36
CA MET A 352 -5.20 -11.90 -1.54
C MET A 352 -3.68 -12.11 -1.44
N GLU A 353 -2.95 -11.95 -2.54
CA GLU A 353 -1.49 -12.06 -2.55
C GLU A 353 -0.84 -10.99 -1.67
N ARG A 354 -1.30 -9.73 -1.76
CA ARG A 354 -0.83 -8.64 -0.89
C ARG A 354 -1.18 -8.89 0.59
N ALA A 355 -2.41 -9.29 0.88
CA ALA A 355 -2.85 -9.58 2.24
C ALA A 355 -2.03 -10.72 2.86
N LYS A 356 -1.73 -11.76 2.08
CA LYS A 356 -0.84 -12.86 2.48
C LYS A 356 0.57 -12.35 2.77
N PHE A 357 1.14 -11.57 1.87
CA PHE A 357 2.48 -11.00 2.03
C PHE A 357 2.58 -10.09 3.28
N THR A 358 1.60 -9.20 3.48
CA THR A 358 1.55 -8.32 4.65
C THR A 358 1.42 -9.10 5.95
N ARG A 359 0.56 -10.14 5.98
CA ARG A 359 0.42 -11.02 7.15
C ARG A 359 1.72 -11.76 7.45
N GLU A 360 2.39 -12.28 6.42
CA GLU A 360 3.68 -12.96 6.57
C GLU A 360 4.77 -12.02 7.11
N LYS A 361 4.84 -10.80 6.57
CA LYS A 361 5.73 -9.75 7.06
C LYS A 361 5.47 -9.40 8.53
N GLN A 362 4.20 -9.22 8.92
CA GLN A 362 3.82 -8.93 10.31
C GLN A 362 4.20 -10.07 11.27
N LEU A 363 3.94 -11.32 10.88
CA LEU A 363 4.33 -12.49 11.67
C LEU A 363 5.85 -12.56 11.87
N ARG A 364 6.61 -12.25 10.82
CA ARG A 364 8.07 -12.20 10.89
C ARG A 364 8.56 -11.09 11.82
N GLU A 365 8.02 -9.88 11.70
CA GLU A 365 8.39 -8.77 12.58
C GLU A 365 8.07 -9.06 14.05
N MET A 366 6.94 -9.71 14.33
CA MET A 366 6.60 -10.15 15.70
C MET A 366 7.59 -11.20 16.22
N ALA A 367 7.91 -12.21 15.41
CA ALA A 367 8.88 -13.24 15.78
C ALA A 367 10.28 -12.67 16.01
N GLU A 368 10.71 -11.68 15.22
CA GLU A 368 11.99 -10.99 15.40
C GLU A 368 12.01 -10.16 16.70
N ARG A 369 10.89 -9.51 17.07
CA ARG A 369 10.77 -8.80 18.36
C ARG A 369 10.79 -9.76 19.54
N GLU A 370 10.03 -10.86 19.50
CA GLU A 370 10.02 -11.88 20.55
C GLU A 370 11.42 -12.49 20.73
N LYS A 371 12.12 -12.76 19.61
CA LYS A 371 13.50 -13.25 19.65
C LYS A 371 14.44 -12.24 20.33
N ALA A 372 14.35 -10.96 19.97
CA ALA A 372 15.18 -9.90 20.57
C ALA A 372 14.92 -9.77 22.08
N GLU A 373 13.66 -9.89 22.52
CA GLU A 373 13.30 -9.88 23.93
C GLU A 373 13.89 -11.09 24.69
N LEU A 374 13.81 -12.29 24.10
CA LEU A 374 14.43 -13.49 24.68
C LEU A 374 15.96 -13.41 24.73
N GLU A 375 16.59 -12.88 23.68
CA GLU A 375 18.04 -12.63 23.64
C GLU A 375 18.47 -11.65 24.73
N GLN A 376 17.72 -10.55 24.91
CA GLN A 376 17.99 -9.58 25.99
C GLN A 376 17.84 -10.22 27.38
N ARG A 377 16.81 -11.04 27.57
CA ARG A 377 16.59 -11.75 28.84
C ARG A 377 17.68 -12.79 29.11
N LEU A 378 18.16 -13.47 28.07
CA LEU A 378 19.27 -14.41 28.17
C LEU A 378 20.55 -13.70 28.60
N LEU A 379 20.85 -12.52 28.02
CA LEU A 379 22.01 -11.71 28.41
C LEU A 379 21.94 -11.28 29.88
N GLN A 380 20.75 -10.85 30.34
CA GLN A 380 20.54 -10.52 31.76
C GLN A 380 20.82 -11.73 32.66
N PHE A 381 20.26 -12.90 32.34
CA PHE A 381 20.51 -14.11 33.11
C PHE A 381 21.97 -14.55 33.09
N GLN A 382 22.67 -14.40 31.96
CA GLN A 382 24.10 -14.70 31.87
C GLN A 382 24.93 -13.76 32.74
N GLU A 383 24.61 -12.47 32.78
CA GLU A 383 25.31 -11.50 33.61
C GLU A 383 25.02 -11.72 35.10
N GLU A 384 23.77 -12.02 35.48
CA GLU A 384 23.42 -12.41 36.85
C GLU A 384 24.19 -13.66 37.29
N ALA A 385 24.25 -14.68 36.44
CA ALA A 385 25.02 -15.89 36.71
C ALA A 385 26.53 -15.60 36.84
N ARG A 386 27.08 -14.73 35.98
CA ARG A 386 28.48 -14.30 36.04
C ARG A 386 28.80 -13.57 37.34
N LEU A 387 27.97 -12.61 37.73
CA LEU A 387 28.12 -11.86 38.98
C LEU A 387 28.01 -12.79 40.19
N ALA A 388 27.08 -13.74 40.16
CA ALA A 388 26.93 -14.74 41.21
C ALA A 388 28.16 -15.66 41.32
N GLN A 389 28.71 -16.12 40.19
CA GLN A 389 29.95 -16.91 40.17
C GLN A 389 31.17 -16.11 40.67
N GLU A 390 31.28 -14.84 40.28
CA GLU A 390 32.39 -13.97 40.70
C GLU A 390 32.32 -13.64 42.20
N ALA A 391 31.12 -13.39 42.72
CA ALA A 391 30.88 -13.23 44.15
C ALA A 391 31.21 -14.51 44.92
N LEU A 392 30.85 -15.67 44.36
CA LEU A 392 31.18 -16.96 44.96
C LEU A 392 32.70 -17.18 45.03
N ARG A 393 33.42 -16.96 43.92
CA ARG A 393 34.88 -17.10 43.87
C ARG A 393 35.58 -16.19 44.88
N ARG A 394 35.14 -14.92 45.01
CA ARG A 394 35.65 -14.02 46.03
C ARG A 394 35.39 -14.54 47.45
N SER A 395 34.20 -15.08 47.71
CA SER A 395 33.87 -15.68 49.00
C SER A 395 34.79 -16.86 49.32
N GLU A 396 35.05 -17.73 48.35
CA GLU A 396 35.98 -18.87 48.48
C GLU A 396 37.42 -18.39 48.79
N GLU A 397 37.94 -17.43 48.02
CA GLU A 397 39.26 -16.83 48.24
C GLU A 397 39.39 -16.21 49.66
N THR A 398 38.35 -15.51 50.14
CA THR A 398 38.35 -14.95 51.50
C THR A 398 38.30 -16.02 52.58
N SER A 399 37.55 -17.09 52.36
CA SER A 399 37.45 -18.25 53.25
C SER A 399 38.81 -18.96 53.37
N GLU A 400 39.50 -19.18 52.25
CA GLU A 400 40.85 -19.75 52.25
C GLU A 400 41.85 -18.86 53.00
N LEU A 401 41.80 -17.54 52.80
CA LEU A 401 42.69 -16.60 53.50
C LEU A 401 42.46 -16.62 55.02
N PHE A 402 41.20 -16.66 55.48
CA PHE A 402 40.90 -16.75 56.90
C PHE A 402 41.37 -18.08 57.50
N ALA A 403 41.21 -19.19 56.77
CA ALA A 403 41.71 -20.49 57.21
C ALA A 403 43.23 -20.50 57.37
N GLU A 404 43.96 -19.92 56.40
CA GLU A 404 45.42 -19.85 56.47
C GLU A 404 45.89 -18.93 57.58
N LYS A 405 45.26 -17.75 57.77
CA LYS A 405 45.57 -16.86 58.89
C LYS A 405 45.32 -17.51 60.24
N ALA A 406 44.21 -18.24 60.39
CA ALA A 406 43.90 -18.97 61.62
C ALA A 406 44.97 -20.04 61.91
N ARG A 407 45.40 -20.79 60.88
CA ARG A 407 46.46 -21.79 61.00
C ARG A 407 47.78 -21.18 61.45
N VAL A 408 48.20 -20.07 60.84
CA VAL A 408 49.44 -19.36 61.22
C VAL A 408 49.37 -18.84 62.65
N ALA A 409 48.26 -18.23 63.05
CA ALA A 409 48.08 -17.73 64.42
C ALA A 409 48.10 -18.87 65.47
N GLU A 410 47.55 -20.03 65.13
CA GLU A 410 47.59 -21.23 65.98
C GLU A 410 49.01 -21.81 66.08
N GLU A 411 49.74 -21.91 64.98
CA GLU A 411 51.14 -22.34 64.97
C GLU A 411 52.04 -21.38 65.77
N GLU A 412 51.84 -20.07 65.64
CA GLU A 412 52.55 -19.06 66.43
C GLU A 412 52.22 -19.16 67.92
N ALA A 413 50.94 -19.36 68.28
CA ALA A 413 50.54 -19.59 69.66
C ALA A 413 51.22 -20.86 70.20
N MET A 414 51.17 -21.98 69.47
CA MET A 414 51.81 -23.23 69.88
C MET A 414 53.32 -23.06 70.13
N LEU A 415 54.02 -22.35 69.23
CA LEU A 415 55.44 -22.06 69.38
C LEU A 415 55.73 -21.17 70.60
N LEU A 416 54.91 -20.15 70.85
CA LEU A 416 55.04 -19.30 72.04
C LEU A 416 54.77 -20.08 73.33
N SER A 417 53.79 -20.99 73.33
CA SER A 417 53.50 -21.87 74.45
C SER A 417 54.69 -22.80 74.74
N GLN A 418 55.27 -23.41 73.70
CA GLN A 418 56.45 -24.24 73.84
C GLN A 418 57.63 -23.45 74.43
N LYS A 419 57.93 -22.27 73.88
CA LYS A 419 59.02 -21.43 74.39
C LYS A 419 58.77 -20.95 75.83
N ALA A 420 57.53 -20.65 76.19
CA ALA A 420 57.17 -20.31 77.56
C ALA A 420 57.40 -21.50 78.52
N ALA A 421 57.00 -22.71 78.13
CA ALA A 421 57.25 -23.93 78.89
C ALA A 421 58.76 -24.25 79.03
N GLU A 422 59.55 -24.02 77.99
CA GLU A 422 61.01 -24.16 78.02
C GLU A 422 61.65 -23.14 78.98
N ALA A 423 61.20 -21.88 78.93
CA ALA A 423 61.64 -20.82 79.83
C ALA A 423 61.26 -21.10 81.30
N GLU A 424 60.04 -21.58 81.57
CA GLU A 424 59.62 -22.06 82.90
C GLU A 424 60.48 -23.22 83.41
N GLY A 425 60.77 -24.18 82.54
CA GLY A 425 61.67 -25.29 82.85
C GLY A 425 63.09 -24.79 83.19
N GLU A 426 63.56 -23.74 82.52
CA GLU A 426 64.84 -23.10 82.83
C GLU A 426 64.82 -22.31 84.15
N ILE A 427 63.75 -21.57 84.42
CA ILE A 427 63.52 -20.88 85.70
C ILE A 427 63.56 -21.90 86.86
N GLN A 428 62.91 -23.06 86.70
CA GLN A 428 62.94 -24.12 87.72
C GLN A 428 64.36 -24.66 87.95
N ARG A 429 65.14 -24.88 86.88
CA ARG A 429 66.55 -25.30 87.00
C ARG A 429 67.40 -24.25 87.73
N ILE A 430 67.23 -22.97 87.40
CA ILE A 430 67.94 -21.85 88.06
C ILE A 430 67.56 -21.79 89.55
N LYS A 431 66.26 -21.85 89.88
CA LYS A 431 65.75 -21.83 91.26
C LYS A 431 66.30 -22.98 92.12
N ILE A 432 66.40 -24.20 91.58
CA ILE A 432 66.99 -25.36 92.28
C ILE A 432 68.50 -25.21 92.49
N SER A 433 69.22 -24.64 91.51
CA SER A 433 70.68 -24.43 91.59
C SER A 433 71.12 -23.35 92.60
N ALA A 434 70.23 -22.44 92.98
CA ALA A 434 70.49 -21.30 93.86
C ALA A 434 70.75 -21.67 95.35
N ILE A 435 70.75 -22.94 95.72
CA ILE A 435 70.79 -23.41 97.13
C ILE A 435 72.19 -23.36 97.78
N LYS A 436 73.28 -22.99 97.09
CA LYS A 436 74.65 -23.28 97.62
C LYS A 436 75.46 -22.12 98.21
N THR A 437 75.19 -20.83 97.97
CA THR A 437 75.86 -19.69 98.68
C THR A 437 75.03 -18.39 98.58
N GLU A 438 75.11 -17.51 99.59
CA GLU A 438 74.25 -16.31 99.75
C GLU A 438 74.49 -15.23 98.66
N GLU A 439 75.74 -15.05 98.19
CA GLU A 439 76.08 -14.10 97.11
C GLU A 439 75.65 -14.59 95.71
N GLN A 440 75.76 -15.89 95.42
CA GLN A 440 75.33 -16.46 94.13
C GLN A 440 73.81 -16.52 94.00
N LYS A 441 73.12 -16.69 95.14
CA LYS A 441 71.66 -16.70 95.23
C LYS A 441 71.05 -15.40 94.69
N PHE A 442 71.54 -14.23 95.11
CA PHE A 442 70.99 -12.94 94.69
C PHE A 442 71.12 -12.69 93.17
N MET A 443 72.27 -13.05 92.57
CA MET A 443 72.49 -12.90 91.13
C MET A 443 71.64 -13.87 90.29
N MET A 444 71.45 -15.10 90.76
CA MET A 444 70.59 -16.09 90.09
C MET A 444 69.10 -15.77 90.27
N GLU A 445 68.70 -15.20 91.41
CA GLU A 445 67.34 -14.74 91.69
C GLU A 445 66.95 -13.57 90.80
N ARG A 446 67.87 -12.62 90.55
CA ARG A 446 67.64 -11.54 89.57
C ARG A 446 67.46 -12.08 88.15
N LYS A 447 68.29 -13.03 87.71
CA LYS A 447 68.13 -13.69 86.40
C LYS A 447 66.85 -14.51 86.29
N ALA A 448 66.44 -15.18 87.37
CA ALA A 448 65.17 -15.90 87.43
C ALA A 448 63.99 -14.92 87.33
N ALA A 449 64.05 -13.76 88.01
CA ALA A 449 63.03 -12.72 87.91
C ALA A 449 62.96 -12.10 86.50
N GLU A 450 64.10 -11.84 85.86
CA GLU A 450 64.17 -11.36 84.47
C GLU A 450 63.56 -12.39 83.48
N ALA A 451 63.86 -13.68 83.67
CA ALA A 451 63.27 -14.77 82.87
C ALA A 451 61.77 -14.98 83.16
N GLU A 452 61.33 -14.76 84.41
CA GLU A 452 59.92 -14.85 84.82
C GLU A 452 59.08 -13.72 84.19
N ILE A 453 59.63 -12.50 84.09
CA ILE A 453 59.01 -11.40 83.34
C ILE A 453 58.91 -11.74 81.84
N LEU A 454 59.96 -12.32 81.25
CA LEU A 454 59.94 -12.75 79.85
C LEU A 454 58.90 -13.84 79.61
N ALA A 455 58.83 -14.86 80.47
CA ALA A 455 57.83 -15.93 80.38
C ALA A 455 56.40 -15.38 80.52
N SER A 456 56.15 -14.46 81.45
CA SER A 456 54.85 -13.80 81.59
C SER A 456 54.44 -13.05 80.32
N THR A 457 55.37 -12.31 79.72
CA THR A 457 55.13 -11.57 78.46
C THR A 457 54.80 -12.54 77.31
N MET A 458 55.46 -13.69 77.25
CA MET A 458 55.21 -14.72 76.23
C MET A 458 53.88 -15.44 76.41
N VAL A 459 53.43 -15.65 77.65
CA VAL A 459 52.10 -16.19 77.96
C VAL A 459 51.02 -15.18 77.56
N GLU A 460 51.18 -13.90 77.88
CA GLU A 460 50.24 -12.84 77.46
C GLU A 460 50.16 -12.72 75.94
N GLU A 461 51.29 -12.83 75.24
CA GLU A 461 51.31 -12.85 73.77
C GLU A 461 50.69 -14.14 73.21
N ASN A 462 50.94 -15.30 73.80
CA ASN A 462 50.29 -16.56 73.44
C ASN A 462 48.77 -16.46 73.57
N GLU A 463 48.25 -15.95 74.69
CA GLU A 463 46.81 -15.78 74.91
C GLU A 463 46.20 -14.82 73.88
N ARG A 464 46.93 -13.76 73.50
CA ARG A 464 46.51 -12.82 72.47
C ARG A 464 46.41 -13.51 71.10
N ARG A 465 47.43 -14.29 70.71
CA ARG A 465 47.44 -15.04 69.44
C ARG A 465 46.40 -16.16 69.41
N ALA A 466 46.16 -16.83 70.54
CA ALA A 466 45.13 -17.84 70.67
C ALA A 466 43.71 -17.24 70.49
N LYS A 467 43.46 -16.05 71.08
CA LYS A 467 42.21 -15.29 70.87
C LYS A 467 42.05 -14.82 69.44
N GLU A 468 43.12 -14.35 68.80
CA GLU A 468 43.12 -13.97 67.38
C GLU A 468 42.79 -15.18 66.48
N ALA A 469 43.39 -16.35 66.75
CA ALA A 469 43.09 -17.60 66.04
C ALA A 469 41.63 -18.04 66.22
N GLU A 470 41.06 -17.88 67.42
CA GLU A 470 39.65 -18.17 67.69
C GLU A 470 38.70 -17.23 66.95
N GLN A 471 38.99 -15.92 66.94
CA GLN A 471 38.23 -14.94 66.17
C GLN A 471 38.27 -15.22 64.67
N LEU A 472 39.44 -15.56 64.13
CA LEU A 472 39.59 -15.92 62.72
C LEU A 472 38.85 -17.22 62.36
N ARG A 473 38.78 -18.19 63.28
CA ARG A 473 37.96 -19.40 63.13
C ARG A 473 36.46 -19.09 63.10
N ASP A 474 35.99 -18.19 63.94
CA ASP A 474 34.57 -17.76 63.94
C ASP A 474 34.20 -16.99 62.66
N GLU A 475 35.09 -16.13 62.18
CA GLU A 475 34.93 -15.43 60.89
C GLU A 475 34.93 -16.40 59.70
N LEU A 476 35.79 -17.41 59.73
CA LEU A 476 35.83 -18.48 58.73
C LEU A 476 34.52 -19.27 58.67
N VAL A 477 33.96 -19.64 59.82
CA VAL A 477 32.68 -20.37 59.88
C VAL A 477 31.55 -19.53 59.29
N LYS A 478 31.49 -18.23 59.61
CA LYS A 478 30.52 -17.30 59.00
C LYS A 478 30.70 -17.17 57.49
N ALA A 479 31.93 -17.07 57.02
CA ALA A 479 32.25 -17.01 55.59
C ALA A 479 31.82 -18.30 54.85
N LYS A 480 32.10 -19.48 55.41
CA LYS A 480 31.68 -20.77 54.82
C LYS A 480 30.16 -20.98 54.81
N LEU A 481 29.45 -20.50 55.82
CA LEU A 481 27.98 -20.54 55.83
C LEU A 481 27.41 -19.63 54.74
N ALA A 482 27.94 -18.41 54.60
CA ALA A 482 27.55 -17.48 53.53
C ALA A 482 27.87 -18.05 52.14
N GLU A 483 29.02 -18.71 51.97
CA GLU A 483 29.42 -19.40 50.74
C GLU A 483 28.45 -20.53 50.38
N ARG A 484 28.07 -21.35 51.37
CA ARG A 484 27.10 -22.45 51.19
C ARG A 484 25.73 -21.93 50.77
N ASP A 485 25.24 -20.87 51.40
CA ASP A 485 23.96 -20.26 51.07
C ASP A 485 23.99 -19.57 49.68
N ALA A 486 25.13 -19.01 49.28
CA ALA A 486 25.33 -18.48 47.93
C ALA A 486 25.35 -19.59 46.88
N LYS A 487 26.04 -20.72 47.15
CA LYS A 487 26.02 -21.93 46.31
C LYS A 487 24.62 -22.50 46.16
N GLU A 488 23.83 -22.53 47.23
CA GLU A 488 22.46 -23.03 47.22
C GLU A 488 21.52 -22.14 46.39
N LYS A 489 21.65 -20.80 46.48
CA LYS A 489 20.90 -19.86 45.62
C LYS A 489 21.24 -20.03 44.15
N LEU A 490 22.52 -20.19 43.83
CA LEU A 490 23.03 -20.40 42.48
C LEU A 490 22.61 -21.78 41.92
N PHE A 491 22.58 -22.80 42.78
CA PHE A 491 22.08 -24.13 42.42
C PHE A 491 20.56 -24.15 42.20
N ASN A 492 19.80 -23.43 43.03
CA ASN A 492 18.36 -23.26 42.85
C ASN A 492 18.04 -22.52 41.54
N PHE A 493 18.87 -21.56 41.13
CA PHE A 493 18.74 -20.89 39.84
C PHE A 493 18.84 -21.87 38.65
N PHE A 494 19.73 -22.87 38.71
CA PHE A 494 19.88 -23.89 37.65
C PHE A 494 18.86 -25.03 37.68
N ARG A 495 18.17 -25.25 38.82
CA ARG A 495 17.35 -26.45 39.04
C ARG A 495 15.86 -26.27 38.68
N TYR A 496 15.37 -25.06 38.47
CA TYR A 496 13.99 -24.86 38.02
C TYR A 496 13.87 -25.00 36.49
N PRO A 497 13.08 -25.96 35.98
CA PRO A 497 12.58 -25.89 34.62
C PRO A 497 11.70 -24.66 34.50
N ILE A 498 11.78 -23.98 33.36
CA ILE A 498 10.87 -22.90 32.96
C ILE A 498 9.46 -23.50 32.86
N SER A 499 8.72 -23.48 33.96
CA SER A 499 7.29 -23.76 33.97
C SER A 499 6.62 -22.98 35.09
N GLY A 500 6.04 -21.83 34.74
CA GLY A 500 4.90 -21.27 35.46
C GLY A 500 5.02 -19.78 35.82
N GLN A 501 3.97 -19.04 35.41
CA GLN A 501 3.49 -17.71 35.84
C GLN A 501 3.97 -16.52 34.99
N GLN A 502 3.13 -15.70 34.33
CA GLN A 502 1.68 -15.47 34.40
C GLN A 502 1.17 -14.94 33.05
N SER A 503 0.14 -15.57 32.50
CA SER A 503 -0.81 -14.96 31.57
C SER A 503 -1.87 -14.19 32.39
N GLN A 504 -1.85 -12.86 32.33
CA GLN A 504 -2.97 -12.04 32.79
C GLN A 504 -4.02 -11.93 31.67
N GLN A 505 -5.24 -12.37 31.99
CA GLN A 505 -6.44 -12.07 31.22
C GLN A 505 -6.80 -10.59 31.35
N VAL A 506 -7.21 -9.98 30.24
CA VAL A 506 -8.28 -8.97 30.25
C VAL A 506 -9.40 -9.48 29.34
N ASN A 507 -10.58 -9.68 29.95
CA ASN A 507 -11.84 -10.12 29.35
C ASN A 507 -12.31 -9.18 28.22
N GLY A 508 -13.09 -9.58 27.21
CA GLY A 508 -13.69 -10.88 26.90
C GLY A 508 -14.81 -10.72 25.85
N THR A 509 -15.22 -11.81 25.21
CA THR A 509 -16.64 -12.13 24.92
C THR A 509 -16.76 -13.59 24.49
N ASN A 510 -17.71 -14.29 25.11
CA ASN A 510 -18.03 -15.71 24.95
C ASN A 510 -18.65 -16.05 23.59
N ILE A 511 -18.36 -17.24 23.06
CA ILE A 511 -19.38 -18.16 22.51
C ILE A 511 -19.08 -19.59 22.97
N TYR A 512 -20.05 -20.18 23.66
CA TYR A 512 -20.15 -21.61 23.97
C TYR A 512 -20.60 -22.41 22.74
N ILE A 513 -20.09 -23.64 22.56
CA ILE A 513 -20.94 -24.78 22.17
C ILE A 513 -20.62 -25.98 23.06
N ALA A 514 -21.70 -26.51 23.65
CA ALA A 514 -21.75 -27.62 24.56
C ALA A 514 -21.71 -28.97 23.84
N GLY A 515 -21.28 -29.99 24.58
CA GLY A 515 -21.57 -31.39 24.24
C GLY A 515 -21.19 -32.32 25.38
N SER A 516 -22.08 -32.48 26.38
CA SER A 516 -22.25 -33.72 27.17
C SER A 516 -23.41 -33.57 28.17
N LYS A 517 -24.42 -34.42 28.05
CA LYS A 517 -25.51 -34.60 29.03
C LYS A 517 -25.06 -35.46 30.21
N PRO A 518 -25.74 -35.36 31.38
CA PRO A 518 -25.28 -35.90 32.66
C PRO A 518 -25.94 -37.23 32.99
N THR A 519 -25.38 -37.98 33.95
CA THR A 519 -26.20 -38.72 34.94
C THR A 519 -25.40 -39.15 36.16
N THR A 520 -26.10 -39.03 37.28
CA THR A 520 -25.77 -39.25 38.69
C THR A 520 -25.84 -40.71 39.11
N ASN A 521 -25.03 -41.12 40.09
CA ASN A 521 -25.42 -41.78 41.35
C ASN A 521 -24.40 -42.83 41.84
N GLY A 522 -24.10 -42.75 43.14
CA GLY A 522 -24.33 -43.90 44.03
C GLY A 522 -23.12 -44.63 44.63
N LEU A 523 -23.01 -44.46 45.96
CA LEU A 523 -22.87 -45.52 46.96
C LEU A 523 -21.48 -46.13 47.29
N SER A 524 -21.04 -45.76 48.50
CA SER A 524 -20.66 -46.62 49.64
C SER A 524 -19.66 -47.79 49.48
N SER A 525 -18.58 -47.67 50.27
CA SER A 525 -18.12 -48.59 51.33
C SER A 525 -17.97 -50.09 51.03
N VAL A 526 -16.80 -50.62 51.38
CA VAL A 526 -16.53 -51.78 52.27
C VAL A 526 -15.31 -52.62 51.80
N ASP A 527 -14.37 -52.77 52.74
CA ASP A 527 -13.37 -53.83 53.02
C ASP A 527 -12.24 -54.23 52.05
N GLY A 528 -11.06 -54.46 52.67
CA GLY A 528 -10.06 -55.39 52.15
C GLY A 528 -8.61 -55.21 52.65
N ASN A 529 -8.33 -55.47 53.93
CA ASN A 529 -6.98 -55.70 54.49
C ASN A 529 -6.25 -56.89 53.84
N TYR A 530 -4.92 -56.81 53.63
CA TYR A 530 -3.90 -57.87 53.83
C TYR A 530 -2.49 -57.20 53.74
N LEU A 531 -1.79 -56.97 54.85
CA LEU A 531 -0.75 -57.81 55.49
C LEU A 531 0.58 -57.99 54.73
N SER A 532 1.63 -57.35 55.27
CA SER A 532 2.82 -58.00 55.88
C SER A 532 4.21 -57.56 55.38
N ASN A 533 5.09 -57.45 56.37
CA ASN A 533 6.49 -57.01 56.39
C ASN A 533 7.47 -58.00 55.74
N SER A 534 8.62 -57.51 55.25
CA SER A 534 9.97 -57.91 55.70
C SER A 534 11.07 -57.13 54.96
N VAL A 535 11.88 -56.34 55.67
CA VAL A 535 13.28 -56.59 56.12
C VAL A 535 14.36 -56.28 55.07
N ASP A 536 15.11 -55.23 55.42
CA ASP A 536 16.48 -54.80 55.13
C ASP A 536 17.43 -55.71 54.33
N HIS A 537 18.16 -55.11 53.38
CA HIS A 537 19.61 -55.28 53.32
C HIS A 537 20.37 -54.12 52.65
N ILE A 538 21.53 -53.86 53.23
CA ILE A 538 22.50 -52.78 53.05
C ILE A 538 23.41 -53.08 51.83
N ASN A 539 23.78 -52.06 51.04
CA ASN A 539 25.16 -51.95 50.56
C ASN A 539 25.54 -50.53 50.05
N THR A 540 26.48 -49.96 50.81
CA THR A 540 27.65 -49.13 50.46
C THR A 540 27.89 -48.70 49.01
N GLY A 541 28.25 -47.42 48.86
CA GLY A 541 28.74 -46.83 47.62
C GLY A 541 30.22 -47.06 47.34
N GLY A 542 30.67 -46.54 46.19
CA GLY A 542 32.08 -46.35 45.90
C GLY A 542 32.46 -46.32 44.41
N MET A 543 32.93 -45.14 43.98
CA MET A 543 33.98 -44.89 42.99
C MET A 543 33.68 -44.89 41.46
N ASN A 544 33.81 -43.68 40.93
CA ASN A 544 34.86 -43.23 40.00
C ASN A 544 34.51 -42.81 38.56
N SER A 545 34.94 -41.56 38.31
CA SER A 545 35.66 -41.04 37.15
C SER A 545 34.88 -40.50 35.94
N LEU A 546 34.92 -39.17 35.89
CA LEU A 546 34.98 -38.32 34.71
C LEU A 546 35.82 -38.90 33.55
N ARG A 547 35.31 -38.71 32.34
CA ARG A 547 36.10 -38.50 31.11
C ARG A 547 35.49 -37.35 30.31
N GLU A 548 36.38 -36.43 29.94
CA GLU A 548 36.21 -35.34 28.99
C GLU A 548 35.71 -35.85 27.63
N LEU A 549 34.92 -35.04 26.92
CA LEU A 549 34.82 -35.10 25.46
C LEU A 549 34.85 -33.71 24.85
N GLN A 550 35.80 -33.57 23.93
CA GLN A 550 36.21 -32.41 23.16
C GLN A 550 35.18 -31.90 22.16
N ILE A 551 35.36 -30.62 21.84
CA ILE A 551 34.80 -29.87 20.72
C ILE A 551 35.25 -30.47 19.38
N SER A 552 34.34 -30.57 18.41
CA SER A 552 34.68 -30.65 16.98
C SER A 552 33.67 -29.89 16.13
N GLU A 553 34.15 -28.88 15.42
CA GLU A 553 33.47 -28.18 14.33
C GLU A 553 33.19 -29.13 13.16
N THR A 554 32.03 -29.02 12.53
CA THR A 554 31.83 -29.57 11.18
C THR A 554 30.92 -28.64 10.37
N ILE A 555 31.53 -28.03 9.36
CA ILE A 555 30.90 -27.23 8.31
C ILE A 555 30.25 -28.20 7.31
N THR A 556 28.95 -28.04 7.02
CA THR A 556 28.34 -28.61 5.81
C THR A 556 27.40 -27.62 5.15
N ASN A 557 27.83 -27.11 4.01
CA ASN A 557 27.05 -26.44 2.98
C ASN A 557 25.97 -27.38 2.41
N THR A 558 24.74 -26.87 2.23
CA THR A 558 23.73 -27.51 1.38
C THR A 558 23.10 -26.48 0.43
N THR A 559 23.44 -26.62 -0.85
CA THR A 559 22.84 -25.96 -2.02
C THR A 559 21.64 -26.75 -2.56
N PRO A 560 20.71 -26.12 -3.31
CA PRO A 560 19.41 -26.68 -3.66
C PRO A 560 19.41 -27.51 -4.97
N PRO A 561 18.39 -28.34 -5.23
CA PRO A 561 18.32 -29.17 -6.45
C PRO A 561 17.65 -28.44 -7.66
N PRO A 562 17.93 -28.89 -8.91
CA PRO A 562 17.60 -28.20 -10.16
C PRO A 562 16.25 -28.62 -10.79
N PRO A 563 15.77 -27.93 -11.85
CA PRO A 563 14.46 -28.18 -12.47
C PRO A 563 14.53 -29.22 -13.59
N PRO A 564 13.40 -29.84 -14.01
CA PRO A 564 13.36 -30.65 -15.22
C PRO A 564 12.88 -29.83 -16.43
N HIS A 565 13.67 -29.90 -17.51
CA HIS A 565 13.23 -29.69 -18.88
C HIS A 565 12.92 -31.04 -19.50
N ASP A 566 11.88 -31.12 -20.34
CA ASP A 566 11.96 -31.88 -21.59
C ASP A 566 10.92 -31.41 -22.62
N ASN A 567 11.38 -31.38 -23.87
CA ASN A 567 10.63 -31.08 -25.09
C ASN A 567 9.70 -32.25 -25.46
N LEU A 568 8.70 -32.12 -26.35
CA LEU A 568 8.79 -32.19 -27.83
C LEU A 568 7.33 -32.24 -28.42
N PRO A 569 7.12 -32.21 -29.75
CA PRO A 569 6.32 -31.22 -30.47
C PRO A 569 4.95 -31.77 -30.95
N ILE A 570 4.22 -31.02 -31.80
CA ILE A 570 3.64 -31.47 -33.08
C ILE A 570 2.38 -30.65 -33.52
N HIS A 571 2.36 -30.37 -34.83
CA HIS A 571 1.26 -30.06 -35.77
C HIS A 571 0.64 -28.65 -35.94
N LEU A 572 1.16 -28.03 -37.00
CA LEU A 572 0.51 -27.21 -38.01
C LEU A 572 -0.76 -27.86 -38.58
N SER A 573 -1.86 -27.09 -38.68
CA SER A 573 -2.88 -27.27 -39.73
C SER A 573 -3.62 -25.95 -40.01
N THR A 574 -3.28 -25.40 -41.19
CA THR A 574 -4.09 -24.58 -42.08
C THR A 574 -5.56 -25.01 -42.16
N LEU A 575 -6.49 -24.04 -42.24
CA LEU A 575 -7.45 -23.90 -43.35
C LEU A 575 -8.18 -22.55 -43.30
N SER A 576 -8.38 -22.01 -44.49
CA SER A 576 -8.84 -20.66 -44.82
C SER A 576 -10.37 -20.66 -45.14
N PRO A 577 -10.96 -19.59 -45.72
CA PRO A 577 -12.11 -18.89 -45.17
C PRO A 577 -13.43 -19.22 -45.89
N ILE A 578 -14.57 -18.92 -45.25
CA ILE A 578 -15.84 -18.83 -45.96
C ILE A 578 -16.41 -17.41 -45.81
N THR A 579 -16.75 -16.91 -46.98
CA THR A 579 -17.17 -15.57 -47.37
C THR A 579 -18.55 -15.17 -46.89
N SER A 580 -18.67 -13.86 -46.76
CA SER A 580 -19.84 -13.01 -46.54
C SER A 580 -21.00 -13.25 -47.51
N THR A 581 -22.23 -12.99 -47.03
CA THR A 581 -23.28 -12.38 -47.85
C THR A 581 -24.01 -11.30 -47.06
N SER A 582 -24.04 -10.11 -47.65
CA SER A 582 -24.81 -8.91 -47.31
C SER A 582 -26.30 -9.11 -47.53
N SER A 583 -27.17 -8.52 -46.69
CA SER A 583 -28.11 -7.46 -47.10
C SER A 583 -29.07 -7.05 -45.98
N ALA A 584 -29.48 -5.79 -46.03
CA ALA A 584 -30.36 -5.04 -45.14
C ALA A 584 -31.71 -5.72 -44.84
N ILE A 585 -32.39 -5.29 -43.75
CA ILE A 585 -33.81 -4.84 -43.72
C ILE A 585 -34.23 -4.41 -42.29
N SER A 586 -35.02 -3.34 -42.28
CA SER A 586 -36.01 -2.82 -41.34
C SER A 586 -36.23 -3.46 -39.96
N PHE A 587 -36.35 -2.58 -38.97
CA PHE A 587 -36.91 -2.88 -37.64
C PHE A 587 -38.38 -3.29 -37.73
N VAL A 588 -38.67 -4.54 -37.40
CA VAL A 588 -40.02 -5.04 -37.09
C VAL A 588 -39.96 -5.75 -35.74
N TYR A 589 -40.75 -5.25 -34.78
CA TYR A 589 -41.01 -5.92 -33.51
C TYR A 589 -41.82 -7.21 -33.72
N PRO A 590 -41.57 -8.27 -32.94
CA PRO A 590 -42.64 -9.18 -32.55
C PRO A 590 -42.88 -9.17 -31.03
N ARG A 591 -44.15 -9.00 -30.67
CA ARG A 591 -44.75 -9.44 -29.40
C ARG A 591 -44.91 -10.97 -29.39
N TYR A 592 -45.27 -11.47 -28.19
CA TYR A 592 -45.82 -12.79 -27.86
C TYR A 592 -44.75 -13.87 -27.63
N ALA A 593 -44.94 -14.89 -26.80
CA ALA A 593 -45.87 -15.17 -25.70
C ALA A 593 -45.29 -16.39 -24.99
N VAL A 594 -45.65 -16.58 -23.73
CA VAL A 594 -45.34 -17.74 -22.91
C VAL A 594 -45.88 -19.01 -23.58
N SER A 595 -45.02 -20.01 -23.84
CA SER A 595 -45.46 -21.40 -23.80
C SER A 595 -44.30 -22.34 -23.46
N SER A 596 -44.64 -23.28 -22.58
CA SER A 596 -43.89 -24.38 -22.03
C SER A 596 -43.81 -25.56 -23.00
N SER A 597 -42.62 -26.14 -23.20
CA SER A 597 -42.49 -27.58 -23.45
C SER A 597 -41.09 -28.07 -23.09
N VAL A 598 -41.07 -29.04 -22.18
CA VAL A 598 -39.89 -29.76 -21.69
C VAL A 598 -39.64 -30.96 -22.60
N SER A 599 -38.38 -31.25 -22.89
CA SER A 599 -37.94 -32.59 -23.31
C SER A 599 -36.52 -32.83 -22.75
N PRO A 600 -36.26 -33.98 -22.10
CA PRO A 600 -35.06 -34.18 -21.30
C PRO A 600 -33.92 -34.78 -22.13
N VAL A 601 -32.70 -34.27 -21.95
CA VAL A 601 -31.47 -34.93 -22.38
C VAL A 601 -30.66 -35.27 -21.15
N ASN A 602 -30.48 -36.57 -20.93
CA ASN A 602 -29.63 -37.16 -19.89
C ASN A 602 -28.20 -36.62 -20.00
N THR A 603 -27.74 -35.98 -18.93
CA THR A 603 -26.31 -35.76 -18.68
C THR A 603 -25.99 -36.40 -17.34
N TYR A 604 -25.08 -37.37 -17.35
CA TYR A 604 -24.47 -37.93 -16.15
C TYR A 604 -23.64 -36.82 -15.48
N LEU A 605 -24.21 -36.17 -14.48
CA LEU A 605 -23.50 -35.32 -13.53
C LEU A 605 -23.49 -36.05 -12.19
N THR A 606 -22.30 -36.47 -11.77
CA THR A 606 -21.99 -36.77 -10.37
C THR A 606 -22.44 -35.59 -9.51
N SER A 607 -23.35 -35.81 -8.55
CA SER A 607 -23.82 -34.75 -7.66
C SER A 607 -22.67 -34.32 -6.73
N ALA A 608 -21.95 -33.29 -7.11
CA ALA A 608 -21.28 -32.43 -6.14
C ALA A 608 -22.36 -31.50 -5.59
N SER A 609 -22.78 -31.72 -4.34
CA SER A 609 -23.57 -30.74 -3.63
C SER A 609 -22.68 -29.51 -3.43
N TYR A 610 -23.02 -28.42 -4.10
CA TYR A 610 -22.51 -27.12 -3.71
C TYR A 610 -23.29 -26.72 -2.46
N ASP A 611 -22.64 -26.79 -1.30
CA ASP A 611 -23.20 -26.22 -0.06
C ASP A 611 -23.39 -24.71 -0.28
N LEU A 612 -24.65 -24.29 -0.34
CA LEU A 612 -25.01 -22.87 -0.26
C LEU A 612 -24.59 -22.37 1.12
N LEU A 613 -23.95 -21.19 1.15
CA LEU A 613 -23.52 -20.49 2.36
C LEU A 613 -24.56 -20.64 3.48
N THR A 614 -24.11 -21.01 4.68
CA THR A 614 -25.02 -21.16 5.82
C THR A 614 -25.56 -19.79 6.23
N ASP A 615 -26.71 -19.73 6.93
CA ASP A 615 -27.26 -18.45 7.42
C ASP A 615 -26.23 -17.68 8.29
N ALA A 616 -25.36 -18.39 9.01
CA ALA A 616 -24.25 -17.82 9.77
C ALA A 616 -23.16 -17.20 8.87
N ASP A 617 -22.88 -17.79 7.71
CA ASP A 617 -21.93 -17.23 6.74
C ASP A 617 -22.48 -15.98 6.07
N VAL A 618 -23.79 -15.94 5.78
CA VAL A 618 -24.48 -14.77 5.23
C VAL A 618 -24.52 -13.62 6.24
N GLU A 619 -24.78 -13.92 7.52
CA GLU A 619 -24.75 -12.93 8.60
C GLU A 619 -23.33 -12.38 8.82
N LYS A 620 -22.31 -13.25 8.79
CA LYS A 620 -20.91 -12.84 8.86
C LYS A 620 -20.48 -11.97 7.67
N LEU A 621 -20.84 -12.35 6.45
CA LEU A 621 -20.59 -11.54 5.24
C LEU A 621 -21.28 -10.18 5.34
N SER A 622 -22.51 -10.13 5.86
CA SER A 622 -23.26 -8.88 6.04
C SER A 622 -22.58 -7.96 7.06
N LEU A 623 -22.09 -8.51 8.17
CA LEU A 623 -21.31 -7.77 9.18
C LEU A 623 -19.98 -7.27 8.62
N GLU A 624 -19.30 -8.07 7.81
CA GLU A 624 -18.05 -7.70 7.15
C GLU A 624 -18.26 -6.57 6.13
N ILE A 625 -19.33 -6.65 5.32
CA ILE A 625 -19.73 -5.58 4.38
C ILE A 625 -20.06 -4.28 5.13
N GLU A 626 -20.81 -4.35 6.24
CA GLU A 626 -21.14 -3.16 7.01
C GLU A 626 -19.90 -2.57 7.70
N LYS A 627 -18.97 -3.42 8.16
CA LYS A 627 -17.68 -2.97 8.69
C LYS A 627 -16.84 -2.26 7.64
N GLU A 628 -16.69 -2.83 6.43
CA GLU A 628 -15.99 -2.18 5.31
C GLU A 628 -16.64 -0.84 4.94
N ARG A 629 -17.98 -0.78 4.96
CA ARG A 629 -18.73 0.44 4.71
C ARG A 629 -18.46 1.51 5.77
N ILE A 630 -18.44 1.16 7.05
CA ILE A 630 -18.12 2.08 8.15
C ILE A 630 -16.68 2.59 8.00
N GLU A 631 -15.72 1.70 7.74
CA GLU A 631 -14.33 2.08 7.51
C GLU A 631 -14.18 3.02 6.31
N TYR A 632 -14.92 2.79 5.22
CA TYR A 632 -14.94 3.69 4.06
C TYR A 632 -15.49 5.07 4.42
N LEU A 633 -16.61 5.14 5.14
CA LEU A 633 -17.21 6.40 5.57
C LEU A 633 -16.27 7.18 6.50
N GLU A 634 -15.59 6.49 7.40
CA GLU A 634 -14.61 7.09 8.30
C GLU A 634 -13.38 7.62 7.55
N LYS A 635 -12.82 6.85 6.62
CA LYS A 635 -11.73 7.29 5.75
C LYS A 635 -12.13 8.51 4.90
N SER A 636 -13.34 8.51 4.36
CA SER A 636 -13.87 9.63 3.58
C SER A 636 -14.02 10.89 4.44
N ARG A 637 -14.53 10.76 5.68
CA ARG A 637 -14.62 11.89 6.62
C ARG A 637 -13.23 12.43 6.97
N ASN A 638 -12.28 11.55 7.30
CA ASN A 638 -10.92 11.94 7.64
C ASN A 638 -10.26 12.70 6.47
N LEU A 639 -10.40 12.21 5.24
CA LEU A 639 -9.91 12.90 4.04
C LEU A 639 -10.52 14.31 3.89
N GLN A 640 -11.81 14.46 4.14
CA GLN A 640 -12.49 15.77 4.10
C GLN A 640 -11.99 16.73 5.19
N GLU A 641 -11.67 16.22 6.38
CA GLU A 641 -11.08 16.99 7.47
C GLU A 641 -9.65 17.43 7.12
N GLN A 642 -8.81 16.51 6.68
CA GLN A 642 -7.43 16.82 6.24
C GLN A 642 -7.39 17.84 5.09
N LEU A 643 -8.30 17.74 4.12
CA LEU A 643 -8.42 18.75 3.04
C LEU A 643 -8.83 20.12 3.57
N ARG A 644 -9.72 20.16 4.59
CA ARG A 644 -10.11 21.40 5.25
C ARG A 644 -8.95 22.01 6.02
N ASP A 645 -8.17 21.19 6.71
CA ASP A 645 -6.99 21.63 7.45
C ASP A 645 -5.91 22.19 6.51
N LEU A 646 -5.62 21.48 5.40
CA LEU A 646 -4.73 21.98 4.35
C LEU A 646 -5.22 23.33 3.81
N LYS A 647 -6.52 23.45 3.54
CA LYS A 647 -7.12 24.70 3.06
C LYS A 647 -6.89 25.84 4.07
N CYS A 648 -7.16 25.60 5.36
CA CYS A 648 -6.94 26.59 6.42
C CYS A 648 -5.46 27.00 6.51
N GLU A 649 -4.55 26.05 6.37
CA GLU A 649 -3.11 26.29 6.45
C GLU A 649 -2.61 27.17 5.30
N ILE A 650 -2.93 26.84 4.06
CA ILE A 650 -2.49 27.61 2.89
C ILE A 650 -3.21 28.97 2.79
N GLN A 651 -4.42 29.09 3.34
CA GLN A 651 -5.23 30.31 3.25
C GLN A 651 -4.51 31.56 3.79
N VAL A 652 -3.65 31.42 4.80
CA VAL A 652 -2.89 32.53 5.40
C VAL A 652 -1.91 33.16 4.41
N LEU A 653 -1.45 32.39 3.42
CA LEU A 653 -0.50 32.82 2.40
C LEU A 653 -1.18 33.26 1.09
N LYS A 654 -2.52 33.28 1.05
CA LYS A 654 -3.30 33.58 -0.14
C LYS A 654 -3.26 35.07 -0.48
N VAL A 655 -3.12 35.40 -1.76
CA VAL A 655 -3.13 36.78 -2.27
C VAL A 655 -4.46 37.06 -2.96
N GLU A 656 -5.35 37.80 -2.31
CA GLU A 656 -6.72 38.07 -2.81
C GLU A 656 -6.74 38.75 -4.19
N GLU A 657 -5.78 39.62 -4.47
CA GLU A 657 -5.67 40.33 -5.75
C GLU A 657 -5.40 39.41 -6.94
N ARG A 658 -4.83 38.22 -6.69
CA ARG A 658 -4.49 37.22 -7.72
C ARG A 658 -5.61 36.21 -7.97
N LEU A 659 -6.74 36.33 -7.27
CA LEU A 659 -7.88 35.44 -7.44
C LEU A 659 -8.54 35.62 -8.81
N THR A 660 -8.73 34.51 -9.51
CA THR A 660 -9.46 34.51 -10.78
C THR A 660 -10.98 34.61 -10.55
N PRO A 661 -11.76 35.03 -11.56
CA PRO A 661 -13.22 35.01 -11.45
C PRO A 661 -13.80 33.62 -11.09
N MET A 662 -13.17 32.55 -11.57
CA MET A 662 -13.60 31.18 -11.29
C MET A 662 -13.34 30.78 -9.83
N ASP A 663 -12.26 31.27 -9.22
CA ASP A 663 -11.98 31.07 -7.79
C ASP A 663 -13.08 31.65 -6.91
N ARG A 664 -13.50 32.88 -7.20
CA ARG A 664 -14.57 33.57 -6.47
C ARG A 664 -15.91 32.84 -6.59
N ILE A 665 -16.25 32.39 -7.81
CA ILE A 665 -17.47 31.60 -8.05
C ILE A 665 -17.42 30.28 -7.28
N HIS A 666 -16.27 29.60 -7.28
CA HIS A 666 -16.10 28.35 -6.55
C HIS A 666 -16.25 28.55 -5.04
N GLU A 667 -15.62 29.58 -4.46
CA GLU A 667 -15.76 29.92 -3.04
C GLU A 667 -17.22 30.27 -2.68
N GLU A 668 -17.92 31.00 -3.55
CA GLU A 668 -19.33 31.30 -3.38
C GLU A 668 -20.20 30.04 -3.40
N ASN A 669 -19.92 29.09 -4.32
CA ASN A 669 -20.60 27.79 -4.34
C ASN A 669 -20.34 27.01 -3.04
N VAL A 670 -19.08 26.91 -2.60
CA VAL A 670 -18.70 26.18 -1.39
C VAL A 670 -19.34 26.80 -0.15
N SER A 671 -19.39 28.13 -0.03
CA SER A 671 -20.03 28.81 1.11
C SER A 671 -21.55 28.59 1.16
N ARG A 672 -22.21 28.34 0.03
CA ARG A 672 -23.61 27.90 -0.03
C ARG A 672 -23.81 26.41 0.27
N GLY A 673 -22.74 25.62 0.38
CA GLY A 673 -22.80 24.16 0.45
C GLY A 673 -23.19 23.50 -0.88
N ASP A 674 -22.99 24.21 -2.00
CA ASP A 674 -23.24 23.67 -3.34
C ASP A 674 -22.07 22.79 -3.80
N ASN A 675 -22.39 21.66 -4.43
CA ASN A 675 -21.46 20.82 -5.16
C ASN A 675 -22.04 20.46 -6.53
N LYS A 676 -21.24 19.78 -7.36
CA LYS A 676 -21.64 19.38 -8.72
C LYS A 676 -23.00 18.69 -8.75
N TYR A 677 -23.22 17.69 -7.90
CA TYR A 677 -24.43 16.87 -7.91
C TYR A 677 -25.65 17.58 -7.31
N SER A 678 -25.48 18.35 -6.23
CA SER A 678 -26.56 19.13 -5.62
C SER A 678 -27.02 20.24 -6.57
N THR A 679 -26.08 20.88 -7.27
CA THR A 679 -26.37 21.87 -8.32
C THR A 679 -27.13 21.23 -9.48
N LEU A 680 -26.66 20.09 -10.00
CA LEU A 680 -27.36 19.37 -11.07
C LEU A 680 -28.76 18.91 -10.65
N LYS A 681 -28.96 18.51 -9.40
CA LYS A 681 -30.30 18.15 -8.89
C LYS A 681 -31.23 19.35 -8.88
N ARG A 682 -30.73 20.53 -8.49
CA ARG A 682 -31.48 21.79 -8.48
C ARG A 682 -31.83 22.28 -9.89
N THR A 683 -30.87 22.27 -10.82
CA THR A 683 -31.06 22.78 -12.20
C THR A 683 -31.90 21.87 -13.09
N LYS A 684 -32.08 20.60 -12.69
CA LYS A 684 -33.02 19.65 -13.31
C LYS A 684 -34.46 19.85 -12.87
N SER A 685 -34.70 20.57 -11.76
CA SER A 685 -36.04 20.73 -11.20
C SER A 685 -36.98 21.51 -12.14
N GLY A 686 -38.28 21.23 -12.03
CA GLY A 686 -39.31 21.82 -12.90
C GLY A 686 -39.50 21.11 -14.23
N SER A 687 -40.63 21.41 -14.88
CA SER A 687 -40.99 20.82 -16.17
C SER A 687 -40.06 21.29 -17.29
N THR A 688 -39.92 20.48 -18.34
CA THR A 688 -39.14 20.86 -19.52
C THR A 688 -39.64 22.18 -20.11
N LYS A 689 -40.96 22.40 -20.14
CA LYS A 689 -41.57 23.68 -20.53
C LYS A 689 -41.07 24.87 -19.70
N ALA A 690 -41.01 24.73 -18.37
CA ALA A 690 -40.55 25.80 -17.48
C ALA A 690 -39.07 26.12 -17.71
N ARG A 691 -38.21 25.09 -17.85
CA ARG A 691 -36.78 25.25 -18.15
C ARG A 691 -36.53 25.90 -19.51
N VAL A 692 -37.28 25.52 -20.55
CA VAL A 692 -37.18 26.16 -21.88
C VAL A 692 -37.64 27.62 -21.81
N ALA A 693 -38.69 27.94 -21.05
CA ALA A 693 -39.13 29.32 -20.87
C ALA A 693 -38.08 30.16 -20.10
N PHE A 694 -37.46 29.59 -19.06
CA PHE A 694 -36.41 30.24 -18.30
C PHE A 694 -35.15 30.50 -19.14
N PHE A 695 -34.77 29.58 -20.03
CA PHE A 695 -33.66 29.79 -20.97
C PHE A 695 -33.84 31.04 -21.84
N GLU A 696 -35.06 31.32 -22.30
CA GLU A 696 -35.36 32.50 -23.11
C GLU A 696 -35.42 33.79 -22.27
N GLN A 697 -35.31 33.69 -20.94
CA GLN A 697 -35.25 34.84 -20.02
C GLN A 697 -33.84 35.20 -19.58
N LEU A 698 -32.90 34.25 -19.64
CA LEU A 698 -31.46 34.50 -19.52
C LEU A 698 -30.97 35.40 -20.65
#